data_AF-A0A199W4W6-F1
#
_entry.id   AF-A0A199W4W6-F1
#
_cell.length_a   1.000
_cell.length_b   1.000
_cell.length_c   1.000
_cell.angle_alpha   90.00
_cell.angle_beta   90.00
_cell.angle_gamma   90.00
#
_symmetry.space_group_name_H-M   'P 1'
#
loop_
_entity.id
_entity.type
_entity.pdbx_description
1 polymer ?
#
loop_
_entity_poly.entity_id
_entity_poly.type
_entity_poly.pdbx_seq_one_letter_code
_entity_poly.pdbx_strand_id
1 'polypeptide(L)'
;MASIELSKYMIDIHWLYVNFFLVQTIYGYRFNCMLYNYSSQRLYIATKGSNLQFSKNLFFEKSIDLSGNKLDGAIPAELADLSALHNLNLSRNHLKGRIPDKIGNLQSLESLDLSMNELNGTIPQSITALKSLSNLNLSYNNLSGRIPSGDQIQTLVDPTIYAGNPYLCGPPISKNCSGNEPTYTPDEKKQHNGGLENIEIYLVMGLGFIVGLWGLFIILLVVWLLKNQILESYGCLSVEREALLAFKSGVVDPRNCLSSWEGSNCCRWKGVWCNNKTSRVEKLILRLACGTSSDTSYEGFGGEVNPSLLSLSHLKHLDLSANNFSTSFPNFIASYKNLRYLNFSNAGFTGAIPPELGNLSTLRYLDLSDMYNNYSTTSHGKLSWIKGLSSLKYLDLTFVMLQNAYDWLQAVNMLSSLQVLHLGSCSLPSNPDPIFGFNLTSLSTLDLQGNFFKSNLPDWLWNFTNLTYLNLNYNEFYGPFPAELGNLTSLTSLFLGFNNLVGPLPNSTKNLCRLNSLSLSGCNIDRDIIEFLSELSCVSLNNWQILDLQNTNIKGNLSGWLEHMTSLTYLDLSNNFLNGSIPVGINKLSNLTFLDLHGNSFAGVILETHLMNFTRLKFLRVSGSSLEVKVEDNWVPPFQVQELVLSSCRLGPRFPRWLQLQQKIELLDLSDSGIADTIPYWFWNIFSSIMILNLSNNQISGMLPSSLENMTSLEVLNLGSNHLHGFLPFLSDSLTWLNFSNNMFSGSLPWSFFKPNLFTVVLTNNSISDVIPSSICNMQYLSILDMSSNELFGELPNCWYGASKYLNVIDLSNNKLSGQLPSSLQYCSLVFIDLGQNKLSGEIPAWLGKLTNLRFLRLTSNMFAGNIPVELGQLKNLQILDLSWNNLSGYIPQSFGNFSAMASTKLSKYMANIDLVYFDLVQTIDGSILGYPLNQNYSSERLHIVTKGLDLQFSKNLYLEKSMDLSGNNLCGVIPEQLADLSALHNLNLSRNHLKGRIPDKIGNLQSLESLDLSMNKLNGTIPQSITALTSLSSLNLSYNNLSGRILSGDQIQTLVDPTIYAGNPYLCGPPISKNCSGNEPTYTPDERKQHNGGLENIEIYLAMGLGFIVGLWGVYGVLLFKSAWRNTYFYIIDKMYYKFFAGN
;
A
#
# COMPACT_ATOMS: atom_id res chain seq x y z
N MET A 1 1.82 42.65 -27.24
CA MET A 1 2.75 41.95 -26.33
C MET A 1 2.07 40.77 -25.65
N ALA A 2 0.96 40.93 -24.92
CA ALA A 2 0.22 39.81 -24.31
C ALA A 2 -0.19 38.68 -25.29
N SER A 3 -0.54 39.00 -26.55
CA SER A 3 -0.96 38.03 -27.57
C SER A 3 0.13 37.07 -28.09
N ILE A 4 1.28 36.98 -27.41
CA ILE A 4 2.43 36.12 -27.78
C ILE A 4 2.64 35.00 -26.73
N GLU A 5 2.06 35.12 -25.54
CA GLU A 5 2.25 34.13 -24.47
C GLU A 5 1.42 32.85 -24.70
N LEU A 6 0.17 32.99 -25.18
CA LEU A 6 -0.70 31.86 -25.53
C LEU A 6 -0.17 31.01 -26.71
N SER A 7 0.52 31.62 -27.68
CA SER A 7 1.16 30.85 -28.76
C SER A 7 2.45 30.15 -28.32
N LYS A 8 3.19 30.71 -27.35
CA LYS A 8 4.32 30.01 -26.71
C LYS A 8 3.86 28.71 -26.03
N TYR A 9 2.87 28.80 -25.13
CA TYR A 9 2.38 27.63 -24.38
C TYR A 9 1.89 26.48 -25.28
N MET A 10 1.32 26.76 -26.45
CA MET A 10 0.90 25.71 -27.38
C MET A 10 2.06 25.06 -28.15
N ILE A 11 3.17 25.78 -28.37
CA ILE A 11 4.38 25.21 -29.00
C ILE A 11 5.05 24.18 -28.08
N ASP A 12 5.16 24.50 -26.78
CA ASP A 12 5.73 23.59 -25.78
C ASP A 12 4.91 22.29 -25.64
N ILE A 13 3.57 22.40 -25.66
CA ILE A 13 2.66 21.24 -25.63
C ILE A 13 2.77 20.40 -26.92
N HIS A 14 2.97 21.03 -28.08
CA HIS A 14 3.16 20.30 -29.35
C HIS A 14 4.50 19.53 -29.36
N TRP A 15 5.56 20.08 -28.77
CA TRP A 15 6.86 19.42 -28.64
C TRP A 15 6.83 18.17 -27.74
N LEU A 16 6.07 18.23 -26.64
CA LEU A 16 5.76 17.09 -25.78
C LEU A 16 5.04 15.95 -26.51
N TYR A 17 4.19 16.28 -27.50
CA TYR A 17 3.38 15.29 -28.22
C TYR A 17 4.17 14.50 -29.27
N VAL A 18 5.15 15.13 -29.94
CA VAL A 18 5.90 14.51 -31.05
C VAL A 18 6.93 13.48 -30.56
N ASN A 19 7.69 13.79 -29.50
CA ASN A 19 8.74 12.88 -29.02
C ASN A 19 8.18 11.59 -28.40
N PHE A 20 6.97 11.60 -27.85
CA PHE A 20 6.37 10.42 -27.23
C PHE A 20 5.97 9.32 -28.25
N PHE A 21 5.72 9.70 -29.51
CA PHE A 21 5.24 8.77 -30.54
C PHE A 21 6.34 7.95 -31.24
N LEU A 22 7.60 8.41 -31.24
CA LEU A 22 8.69 7.72 -31.94
C LEU A 22 9.24 6.49 -31.18
N VAL A 23 8.91 6.33 -29.89
CA VAL A 23 9.48 5.27 -29.03
C VAL A 23 8.65 3.97 -29.07
N GLN A 24 7.38 4.01 -29.50
CA GLN A 24 6.48 2.84 -29.43
C GLN A 24 6.52 1.89 -30.64
N THR A 25 7.25 2.20 -31.73
CA THR A 25 7.23 1.38 -32.97
C THR A 25 8.43 0.44 -33.12
N ILE A 26 9.33 0.38 -32.15
CA ILE A 26 10.48 -0.55 -32.11
C ILE A 26 10.52 -1.21 -30.73
N TYR A 27 10.86 -2.52 -30.67
CA TYR A 27 10.86 -3.39 -29.48
C TYR A 27 9.48 -3.84 -28.96
N GLY A 28 8.74 -4.57 -29.79
CA GLY A 28 7.67 -5.44 -29.30
C GLY A 28 8.22 -6.64 -28.51
N TYR A 29 8.29 -6.52 -27.18
CA TYR A 29 8.50 -7.65 -26.26
C TYR A 29 7.50 -7.60 -25.10
N ARG A 30 7.03 -8.79 -24.70
CA ARG A 30 5.96 -8.96 -23.71
C ARG A 30 6.41 -8.52 -22.31
N PHE A 31 5.57 -7.75 -21.62
CA PHE A 31 5.63 -7.55 -20.17
C PHE A 31 4.39 -8.16 -19.51
N ASN A 32 4.55 -8.59 -18.25
CA ASN A 32 3.53 -9.33 -17.51
C ASN A 32 2.44 -8.42 -16.95
N CYS A 33 1.23 -8.95 -16.82
CA CYS A 33 0.20 -8.34 -15.98
C CYS A 33 0.57 -8.51 -14.50
N MET A 34 1.11 -7.46 -13.87
CA MET A 34 1.00 -7.24 -12.42
C MET A 34 0.71 -5.76 -12.17
N LEU A 35 -0.47 -5.33 -12.61
CA LEU A 35 -1.02 -4.01 -12.28
C LEU A 35 -1.77 -4.11 -10.94
N TYR A 36 -1.02 -4.12 -9.84
CA TYR A 36 -1.61 -3.91 -8.51
C TYR A 36 -2.09 -2.46 -8.43
N ASN A 37 -3.39 -2.28 -8.51
CA ASN A 37 -3.99 -0.96 -8.70
C ASN A 37 -4.19 -0.25 -7.36
N TYR A 38 -3.28 0.64 -7.02
CA TYR A 38 -3.33 1.42 -5.78
C TYR A 38 -4.67 2.14 -5.61
N SER A 39 -5.33 1.95 -4.47
CA SER A 39 -6.65 2.51 -4.15
C SER A 39 -6.62 3.62 -3.08
N SER A 40 -5.45 4.25 -2.88
CA SER A 40 -5.31 5.50 -2.12
C SER A 40 -4.19 6.40 -2.68
N GLN A 41 -4.60 7.51 -3.30
CA GLN A 41 -3.76 8.67 -3.60
C GLN A 41 -4.51 9.93 -3.17
N ARG A 42 -3.81 10.84 -2.47
CA ARG A 42 -4.30 12.17 -2.13
C ARG A 42 -3.29 13.19 -2.60
N LEU A 43 -3.65 13.96 -3.62
CA LEU A 43 -2.82 15.06 -4.11
C LEU A 43 -3.29 16.36 -3.47
N TYR A 44 -2.41 17.00 -2.69
CA TYR A 44 -2.62 18.33 -2.13
C TYR A 44 -1.95 19.35 -3.04
N ILE A 45 -2.71 19.96 -3.96
CA ILE A 45 -2.19 21.07 -4.77
C ILE A 45 -2.46 22.38 -4.02
N ALA A 46 -1.39 23.08 -3.65
CA ALA A 46 -1.45 24.37 -2.97
C ALA A 46 -1.71 25.52 -3.97
N THR A 47 -2.89 25.58 -4.56
CA THR A 47 -3.28 26.73 -5.40
C THR A 47 -3.73 27.91 -4.52
N LYS A 48 -3.17 29.10 -4.77
CA LYS A 48 -3.57 30.38 -4.16
C LYS A 48 -3.62 30.45 -2.61
N GLY A 49 -2.86 29.61 -1.90
CA GLY A 49 -2.84 29.61 -0.43
C GLY A 49 -4.05 28.94 0.23
N SER A 50 -4.78 28.09 -0.51
CA SER A 50 -5.81 27.20 0.02
C SER A 50 -5.60 25.79 -0.52
N ASN A 51 -5.37 24.81 0.35
CA ASN A 51 -5.16 23.43 -0.07
C ASN A 51 -6.50 22.83 -0.52
N LEU A 52 -6.53 22.26 -1.74
CA LEU A 52 -7.64 21.46 -2.24
C LEU A 52 -7.21 20.00 -2.39
N GLN A 53 -8.16 19.09 -2.17
CA GLN A 53 -7.93 17.65 -2.00
C GLN A 53 -8.60 16.86 -3.12
N PHE A 54 -7.84 16.04 -3.83
CA PHE A 54 -8.32 15.13 -4.87
C PHE A 54 -7.93 13.68 -4.54
N SER A 55 -8.72 12.69 -4.99
CA SER A 55 -8.76 11.34 -4.38
C SER A 55 -8.79 10.15 -5.35
N LYS A 56 -8.21 10.26 -6.55
CA LYS A 56 -8.09 9.13 -7.51
C LYS A 56 -6.69 9.01 -8.12
N ASN A 57 -6.34 7.79 -8.55
CA ASN A 57 -5.03 7.44 -9.07
C ASN A 57 -4.84 7.87 -10.53
N LEU A 58 -3.63 8.38 -10.82
CA LEU A 58 -3.23 8.85 -12.15
C LEU A 58 -2.83 7.70 -13.08
N PHE A 59 -3.75 7.24 -13.90
CA PHE A 59 -3.43 6.65 -15.21
C PHE A 59 -4.23 7.35 -16.31
N PHE A 60 -3.52 8.12 -17.14
CA PHE A 60 -3.97 8.75 -18.40
C PHE A 60 -4.97 9.93 -18.36
N GLU A 61 -5.26 10.58 -17.22
CA GLU A 61 -6.03 11.85 -17.27
C GLU A 61 -5.22 12.96 -17.94
N LYS A 62 -5.55 13.26 -19.21
CA LYS A 62 -4.99 14.39 -19.96
C LYS A 62 -5.81 15.64 -19.63
N SER A 63 -5.38 16.38 -18.62
CA SER A 63 -6.08 17.55 -18.07
C SER A 63 -5.33 18.86 -18.30
N ILE A 64 -6.07 19.95 -18.53
CA ILE A 64 -5.59 21.34 -18.51
C ILE A 64 -6.48 22.12 -17.54
N ASP A 65 -5.91 22.53 -16.40
CA ASP A 65 -6.55 23.47 -15.47
C ASP A 65 -5.74 24.78 -15.42
N LEU A 66 -6.32 25.85 -15.93
CA LEU A 66 -5.81 27.22 -15.88
C LEU A 66 -6.73 28.13 -15.05
N SER A 67 -7.55 27.56 -14.18
CA SER A 67 -8.60 28.29 -13.48
C SER A 67 -8.08 29.26 -12.42
N GLY A 68 -8.85 30.32 -12.18
CA GLY A 68 -8.54 31.34 -11.18
C GLY A 68 -7.44 32.32 -11.57
N ASN A 69 -6.86 32.23 -12.77
CA ASN A 69 -5.79 33.14 -13.17
C ASN A 69 -6.34 34.53 -13.58
N LYS A 70 -5.49 35.38 -14.14
CA LYS A 70 -5.89 36.69 -14.68
C LYS A 70 -5.89 36.71 -16.20
N LEU A 71 -6.07 35.55 -16.85
CA LEU A 71 -5.98 35.41 -18.30
C LEU A 71 -7.09 36.23 -18.97
N ASP A 72 -6.71 37.08 -19.91
CA ASP A 72 -7.63 37.90 -20.71
C ASP A 72 -7.46 37.61 -22.22
N GLY A 73 -8.32 38.25 -23.03
CA GLY A 73 -8.45 37.91 -24.45
C GLY A 73 -9.35 36.69 -24.69
N ALA A 74 -9.33 36.14 -25.91
CA ALA A 74 -10.23 35.07 -26.34
C ALA A 74 -9.58 33.68 -26.23
N ILE A 75 -10.41 32.65 -26.05
CA ILE A 75 -9.97 31.25 -26.12
C ILE A 75 -9.45 30.98 -27.56
N PRO A 76 -8.19 30.52 -27.74
CA PRO A 76 -7.66 30.23 -29.08
C PRO A 76 -8.37 29.02 -29.69
N ALA A 77 -8.54 29.03 -31.01
CA ALA A 77 -9.22 27.95 -31.73
C ALA A 77 -8.32 26.69 -31.82
N GLU A 78 -7.02 26.89 -31.71
CA GLU A 78 -5.94 25.90 -31.75
C GLU A 78 -5.93 25.00 -30.50
N LEU A 79 -6.53 25.45 -29.38
CA LEU A 79 -6.72 24.63 -28.18
C LEU A 79 -7.53 23.36 -28.47
N ALA A 80 -8.41 23.41 -29.47
CA ALA A 80 -9.22 22.28 -29.91
C ALA A 80 -8.47 21.25 -30.77
N ASP A 81 -7.22 21.53 -31.14
CA ASP A 81 -6.38 20.58 -31.87
C ASP A 81 -5.75 19.53 -30.91
N LEU A 82 -5.87 19.73 -29.58
CA LEU A 82 -5.48 18.79 -28.51
C LEU A 82 -6.49 17.63 -28.32
N SER A 83 -6.85 16.95 -29.39
CA SER A 83 -8.01 16.03 -29.48
C SER A 83 -8.12 14.92 -28.41
N ALA A 84 -7.01 14.54 -27.77
CA ALA A 84 -6.95 13.54 -26.70
C ALA A 84 -7.10 14.12 -25.27
N LEU A 85 -7.42 15.40 -25.12
CA LEU A 85 -7.69 16.03 -23.82
C LEU A 85 -8.99 15.47 -23.19
N HIS A 86 -8.94 15.12 -21.91
CA HIS A 86 -10.07 14.57 -21.14
C HIS A 86 -10.70 15.61 -20.21
N ASN A 87 -9.95 16.64 -19.77
CA ASN A 87 -10.46 17.64 -18.84
C ASN A 87 -9.90 19.03 -19.18
N LEU A 88 -10.77 20.06 -19.20
CA LEU A 88 -10.41 21.44 -19.54
C LEU A 88 -11.14 22.42 -18.62
N ASN A 89 -10.40 23.04 -17.69
CA ASN A 89 -10.91 24.06 -16.78
C ASN A 89 -10.21 25.40 -17.02
N LEU A 90 -10.96 26.38 -17.53
CA LEU A 90 -10.52 27.77 -17.76
C LEU A 90 -11.25 28.76 -16.83
N SER A 91 -11.97 28.27 -15.82
CA SER A 91 -12.89 29.07 -15.01
C SER A 91 -12.22 30.18 -14.20
N ARG A 92 -12.98 31.16 -13.71
CA ARG A 92 -12.51 32.24 -12.81
C ARG A 92 -11.35 33.07 -13.39
N ASN A 93 -11.44 33.43 -14.67
CA ASN A 93 -10.47 34.26 -15.41
C ASN A 93 -11.15 35.54 -15.95
N HIS A 94 -10.44 36.30 -16.82
CA HIS A 94 -10.96 37.47 -17.52
C HIS A 94 -11.12 37.22 -19.04
N LEU A 95 -11.39 35.97 -19.44
CA LEU A 95 -11.49 35.60 -20.86
C LEU A 95 -12.75 36.20 -21.49
N LYS A 96 -12.62 36.80 -22.68
CA LYS A 96 -13.61 37.62 -23.39
C LYS A 96 -13.85 37.09 -24.80
N GLY A 97 -15.07 37.23 -25.31
CA GLY A 97 -15.43 36.81 -26.67
C GLY A 97 -16.06 35.42 -26.72
N ARG A 98 -16.12 34.81 -27.91
CA ARG A 98 -16.88 33.57 -28.14
C ARG A 98 -16.11 32.31 -27.79
N ILE A 99 -16.84 31.27 -27.39
CA ILE A 99 -16.33 29.89 -27.35
C ILE A 99 -16.09 29.45 -28.82
N PRO A 100 -14.90 28.94 -29.19
CA PRO A 100 -14.61 28.58 -30.58
C PRO A 100 -15.45 27.40 -31.09
N ASP A 101 -15.98 27.50 -32.32
CA ASP A 101 -16.73 26.40 -32.96
C ASP A 101 -15.92 25.11 -33.12
N LYS A 102 -14.57 25.19 -33.16
CA LYS A 102 -13.70 24.01 -33.16
C LYS A 102 -13.79 23.15 -31.90
N ILE A 103 -14.35 23.64 -30.77
CA ILE A 103 -14.28 22.94 -29.47
C ILE A 103 -14.80 21.49 -29.51
N GLY A 104 -15.75 21.18 -30.39
CA GLY A 104 -16.25 19.82 -30.65
C GLY A 104 -15.21 18.81 -31.17
N ASN A 105 -14.01 19.25 -31.58
CA ASN A 105 -12.91 18.39 -32.01
C ASN A 105 -12.28 17.60 -30.86
N LEU A 106 -12.47 18.03 -29.60
CA LEU A 106 -11.94 17.39 -28.40
C LEU A 106 -12.73 16.12 -28.04
N GLN A 107 -12.76 15.13 -28.94
CA GLN A 107 -13.65 13.96 -28.83
C GLN A 107 -13.43 13.10 -27.56
N SER A 108 -12.27 13.19 -26.91
CA SER A 108 -12.00 12.54 -25.61
C SER A 108 -12.45 13.35 -24.38
N LEU A 109 -13.00 14.55 -24.53
CA LEU A 109 -13.25 15.46 -23.41
C LEU A 109 -14.42 14.99 -22.53
N GLU A 110 -14.11 14.67 -21.27
CA GLU A 110 -15.04 14.25 -20.22
C GLU A 110 -15.50 15.40 -19.33
N SER A 111 -14.68 16.45 -19.17
CA SER A 111 -14.96 17.60 -18.29
C SER A 111 -14.59 18.94 -18.96
N LEU A 112 -15.51 19.92 -18.91
CA LEU A 112 -15.32 21.27 -19.45
C LEU A 112 -15.89 22.35 -18.50
N ASP A 113 -15.04 23.16 -17.90
CA ASP A 113 -15.46 24.31 -17.07
C ASP A 113 -14.90 25.62 -17.63
N LEU A 114 -15.80 26.52 -18.07
CA LEU A 114 -15.50 27.87 -18.57
C LEU A 114 -16.10 28.96 -17.66
N SER A 115 -16.58 28.60 -16.47
CA SER A 115 -17.40 29.47 -15.62
C SER A 115 -16.66 30.68 -15.05
N MET A 116 -17.40 31.70 -14.58
CA MET A 116 -16.84 32.91 -13.97
C MET A 116 -15.80 33.61 -14.88
N ASN A 117 -16.24 33.97 -16.09
CA ASN A 117 -15.44 34.65 -17.12
C ASN A 117 -16.30 35.75 -17.80
N GLU A 118 -15.76 36.41 -18.83
CA GLU A 118 -16.44 37.45 -19.62
C GLU A 118 -16.80 36.97 -21.06
N LEU A 119 -16.97 35.66 -21.24
CA LEU A 119 -17.30 35.07 -22.54
C LEU A 119 -18.70 35.49 -23.00
N ASN A 120 -18.89 35.66 -24.31
CA ASN A 120 -20.10 36.21 -24.90
C ASN A 120 -20.51 35.53 -26.22
N GLY A 121 -21.74 35.80 -26.66
CA GLY A 121 -22.32 35.16 -27.83
C GLY A 121 -22.93 33.78 -27.52
N THR A 122 -23.19 33.01 -28.56
CA THR A 122 -23.87 31.70 -28.47
C THR A 122 -22.93 30.58 -28.04
N ILE A 123 -23.45 29.62 -27.28
CA ILE A 123 -22.81 28.31 -27.10
C ILE A 123 -22.76 27.62 -28.48
N PRO A 124 -21.59 27.17 -28.97
CA PRO A 124 -21.47 26.61 -30.32
C PRO A 124 -22.14 25.24 -30.40
N GLN A 125 -22.88 24.98 -31.49
CA GLN A 125 -23.60 23.72 -31.68
C GLN A 125 -22.65 22.50 -31.73
N SER A 126 -21.39 22.69 -32.09
CA SER A 126 -20.36 21.64 -32.09
C SER A 126 -20.07 21.04 -30.72
N ILE A 127 -20.47 21.70 -29.61
CA ILE A 127 -20.36 21.11 -28.26
C ILE A 127 -21.16 19.81 -28.13
N THR A 128 -22.22 19.62 -28.93
CA THR A 128 -23.01 18.38 -28.95
C THR A 128 -22.28 17.20 -29.62
N ALA A 129 -21.09 17.42 -30.21
CA ALA A 129 -20.24 16.35 -30.73
C ALA A 129 -19.38 15.69 -29.64
N LEU A 130 -19.28 16.28 -28.44
CA LEU A 130 -18.45 15.79 -27.33
C LEU A 130 -19.14 14.63 -26.60
N LYS A 131 -19.04 13.41 -27.18
CA LYS A 131 -19.76 12.22 -26.68
C LYS A 131 -19.31 11.72 -25.30
N SER A 132 -18.07 12.01 -24.91
CA SER A 132 -17.52 11.61 -23.60
C SER A 132 -17.88 12.58 -22.47
N LEU A 133 -18.46 13.75 -22.79
CA LEU A 133 -18.61 14.86 -21.84
C LEU A 133 -19.58 14.53 -20.70
N SER A 134 -19.05 14.20 -19.53
CA SER A 134 -19.78 13.85 -18.31
C SER A 134 -20.00 15.05 -17.38
N ASN A 135 -19.20 16.12 -17.53
CA ASN A 135 -19.24 17.30 -16.69
C ASN A 135 -19.09 18.58 -17.52
N LEU A 136 -19.97 19.56 -17.32
CA LEU A 136 -19.97 20.84 -18.04
C LEU A 136 -20.35 21.97 -17.10
N ASN A 137 -19.64 23.10 -17.16
CA ASN A 137 -19.98 24.31 -16.43
C ASN A 137 -19.65 25.57 -17.25
N LEU A 138 -20.69 26.37 -17.54
CA LEU A 138 -20.63 27.60 -18.34
C LEU A 138 -21.16 28.81 -17.54
N SER A 139 -21.36 28.65 -16.23
CA SER A 139 -22.04 29.63 -15.37
C SER A 139 -21.25 30.94 -15.23
N TYR A 140 -21.91 32.03 -14.85
CA TYR A 140 -21.32 33.36 -14.63
C TYR A 140 -20.46 33.84 -15.81
N ASN A 141 -21.08 33.90 -16.98
CA ASN A 141 -20.55 34.50 -18.22
C ASN A 141 -21.62 35.44 -18.83
N ASN A 142 -21.37 35.99 -20.01
CA ASN A 142 -22.31 36.82 -20.77
C ASN A 142 -22.82 36.10 -22.04
N LEU A 143 -23.05 34.78 -21.96
CA LEU A 143 -23.52 33.96 -23.07
C LEU A 143 -25.01 34.23 -23.37
N SER A 144 -25.39 34.02 -24.64
CA SER A 144 -26.69 34.38 -25.19
C SER A 144 -27.29 33.36 -26.14
N GLY A 145 -28.62 33.40 -26.31
CA GLY A 145 -29.36 32.55 -27.23
C GLY A 145 -29.82 31.22 -26.63
N ARG A 146 -30.20 30.28 -27.48
CA ARG A 146 -30.74 28.98 -27.07
C ARG A 146 -29.61 28.00 -26.73
N ILE A 147 -29.76 27.25 -25.64
CA ILE A 147 -28.83 26.15 -25.30
C ILE A 147 -28.91 25.04 -26.40
N PRO A 148 -27.77 24.59 -26.96
CA PRO A 148 -27.74 23.48 -27.92
C PRO A 148 -28.26 22.16 -27.34
N SER A 149 -29.04 21.42 -28.12
CA SER A 149 -29.56 20.10 -27.75
C SER A 149 -28.92 19.00 -28.58
N GLY A 150 -28.42 17.95 -27.92
CA GLY A 150 -27.88 16.73 -28.51
C GLY A 150 -27.64 15.69 -27.41
N ASP A 151 -27.50 14.42 -27.78
CA ASP A 151 -27.70 13.26 -26.90
C ASP A 151 -26.95 13.35 -25.56
N GLN A 152 -25.65 13.65 -25.60
CA GLN A 152 -24.85 13.75 -24.37
C GLN A 152 -25.20 15.00 -23.54
N ILE A 153 -25.40 16.15 -24.17
CA ILE A 153 -25.78 17.40 -23.47
C ILE A 153 -27.16 17.29 -22.80
N GLN A 154 -28.06 16.45 -23.32
CA GLN A 154 -29.36 16.17 -22.70
C GLN A 154 -29.25 15.37 -21.38
N THR A 155 -28.12 14.71 -21.10
CA THR A 155 -27.87 14.08 -19.79
C THR A 155 -27.51 15.10 -18.70
N LEU A 156 -26.99 16.27 -19.09
CA LEU A 156 -26.48 17.32 -18.20
C LEU A 156 -27.62 18.28 -17.81
N VAL A 157 -28.61 17.74 -17.09
CA VAL A 157 -29.90 18.39 -16.79
C VAL A 157 -29.87 19.44 -15.68
N ASP A 158 -28.72 19.67 -15.03
CA ASP A 158 -28.60 20.65 -13.94
C ASP A 158 -28.68 22.09 -14.48
N PRO A 159 -29.66 22.92 -14.07
CA PRO A 159 -29.77 24.30 -14.54
C PRO A 159 -28.70 25.24 -13.96
N THR A 160 -28.01 24.87 -12.88
CA THR A 160 -27.01 25.71 -12.22
C THR A 160 -25.76 25.91 -13.08
N ILE A 161 -25.42 24.94 -13.93
CA ILE A 161 -24.24 24.99 -14.82
C ILE A 161 -24.34 26.07 -15.90
N TYR A 162 -25.53 26.67 -16.09
CA TYR A 162 -25.78 27.80 -16.99
C TYR A 162 -26.09 29.12 -16.23
N ALA A 163 -26.17 29.08 -14.89
CA ALA A 163 -26.58 30.21 -14.06
C ALA A 163 -25.72 31.46 -14.29
N GLY A 164 -26.24 32.65 -13.96
CA GLY A 164 -25.51 33.91 -14.12
C GLY A 164 -25.33 34.40 -15.56
N ASN A 165 -25.76 33.66 -16.60
CA ASN A 165 -25.79 34.12 -17.99
C ASN A 165 -27.13 34.82 -18.30
N PRO A 166 -27.20 36.17 -18.40
CA PRO A 166 -28.46 36.89 -18.47
C PRO A 166 -29.21 36.76 -19.82
N TYR A 167 -28.60 36.18 -20.86
CA TYR A 167 -29.20 36.10 -22.20
C TYR A 167 -29.39 34.68 -22.76
N LEU A 168 -29.07 33.63 -21.99
CA LEU A 168 -29.42 32.24 -22.35
C LEU A 168 -30.91 31.95 -22.16
N CYS A 169 -31.46 31.00 -22.93
CA CYS A 169 -32.82 30.50 -22.82
C CYS A 169 -32.96 29.02 -23.30
N GLY A 170 -34.06 28.38 -22.94
CA GLY A 170 -34.39 26.99 -23.32
C GLY A 170 -33.80 25.92 -22.37
N PRO A 171 -34.25 24.64 -22.49
CA PRO A 171 -33.85 23.58 -21.56
C PRO A 171 -32.32 23.37 -21.49
N PRO A 172 -31.76 23.01 -20.32
CA PRO A 172 -32.46 22.66 -19.08
C PRO A 172 -32.92 23.86 -18.22
N ILE A 173 -32.55 25.11 -18.55
CA ILE A 173 -33.01 26.27 -17.77
C ILE A 173 -34.49 26.61 -18.09
N SER A 174 -35.26 26.94 -17.06
CA SER A 174 -36.71 27.24 -17.13
C SER A 174 -37.07 28.58 -17.79
N LYS A 175 -36.14 29.16 -18.57
CA LYS A 175 -36.25 30.49 -19.18
C LYS A 175 -36.72 30.39 -20.62
N ASN A 176 -37.98 30.77 -20.87
CA ASN A 176 -38.60 30.72 -22.19
C ASN A 176 -37.94 31.68 -23.19
N CYS A 177 -37.78 31.23 -24.44
CA CYS A 177 -37.19 31.99 -25.54
C CYS A 177 -38.20 32.90 -26.29
N SER A 178 -39.19 33.48 -25.60
CA SER A 178 -40.16 34.45 -26.14
C SER A 178 -40.80 35.27 -25.01
N GLY A 179 -41.32 36.47 -25.33
CA GLY A 179 -41.96 37.37 -24.37
C GLY A 179 -43.50 37.42 -24.43
N ASN A 180 -44.05 38.30 -23.59
CA ASN A 180 -45.46 38.67 -23.38
C ASN A 180 -46.30 37.72 -22.48
N GLU A 181 -46.72 38.31 -21.36
CA GLU A 181 -47.77 37.90 -20.39
C GLU A 181 -49.19 38.34 -20.89
N PRO A 182 -50.35 38.19 -20.17
CA PRO A 182 -50.52 38.09 -18.70
C PRO A 182 -51.65 37.19 -18.09
N THR A 183 -51.42 36.70 -16.85
CA THR A 183 -52.40 36.52 -15.72
C THR A 183 -53.54 35.46 -15.85
N TYR A 184 -54.32 35.05 -14.81
CA TYR A 184 -54.73 35.63 -13.50
C TYR A 184 -55.13 34.53 -12.45
N THR A 185 -55.53 34.91 -11.22
CA THR A 185 -55.78 34.04 -10.01
C THR A 185 -57.08 34.47 -9.25
N PRO A 186 -57.39 34.21 -7.94
CA PRO A 186 -56.86 33.29 -6.90
C PRO A 186 -57.90 32.52 -6.00
N ASP A 187 -57.39 31.65 -5.12
CA ASP A 187 -57.71 31.41 -3.68
C ASP A 187 -59.04 30.85 -3.05
N GLU A 188 -58.79 30.21 -1.88
CA GLU A 188 -59.57 29.96 -0.63
C GLU A 188 -60.82 29.03 -0.47
N LYS A 189 -60.56 27.86 0.17
CA LYS A 189 -61.13 27.28 1.44
C LYS A 189 -62.62 27.45 1.83
N LYS A 190 -63.34 26.33 2.10
CA LYS A 190 -63.77 25.83 3.46
C LYS A 190 -64.83 24.68 3.44
N GLN A 191 -64.69 23.74 4.41
CA GLN A 191 -65.68 23.10 5.34
C GLN A 191 -67.16 22.82 4.90
N HIS A 192 -67.91 21.78 5.35
CA HIS A 192 -67.72 20.63 6.28
C HIS A 192 -68.88 19.58 6.13
N ASN A 193 -68.95 18.61 7.07
CA ASN A 193 -70.03 17.63 7.37
C ASN A 193 -69.99 16.25 6.64
N GLY A 194 -70.23 15.10 7.30
CA GLY A 194 -70.23 14.85 8.76
C GLY A 194 -70.96 13.58 9.25
N GLY A 195 -70.26 12.68 9.95
CA GLY A 195 -70.78 11.59 10.82
C GLY A 195 -71.41 10.37 10.11
N LEU A 196 -71.74 9.25 10.78
CA LEU A 196 -71.45 8.68 12.13
C LEU A 196 -71.93 7.18 12.07
N GLU A 197 -71.44 6.16 12.82
CA GLU A 197 -71.58 5.84 14.26
C GLU A 197 -70.68 4.61 14.64
N ASN A 198 -69.95 4.63 15.77
CA ASN A 198 -70.12 3.86 17.06
C ASN A 198 -69.67 2.36 17.05
N ILE A 199 -68.67 1.89 17.85
CA ILE A 199 -68.59 1.60 19.34
C ILE A 199 -69.28 0.24 19.70
N GLU A 200 -68.83 -0.69 20.57
CA GLU A 200 -67.90 -0.77 21.75
C GLU A 200 -66.56 -1.58 21.50
N ILE A 201 -65.57 -1.86 22.41
CA ILE A 201 -65.39 -1.92 23.90
C ILE A 201 -65.85 -3.27 24.57
N TYR A 202 -65.25 -3.91 25.61
CA TYR A 202 -63.92 -3.86 26.31
C TYR A 202 -63.60 -5.20 27.07
N LEU A 203 -62.31 -5.61 27.15
CA LEU A 203 -61.64 -6.42 28.24
C LEU A 203 -62.18 -7.87 28.52
N VAL A 204 -61.62 -8.81 29.31
CA VAL A 204 -60.65 -8.85 30.45
C VAL A 204 -59.72 -10.10 30.43
N MET A 205 -58.49 -9.90 30.95
CA MET A 205 -57.45 -10.79 31.54
C MET A 205 -57.74 -12.27 31.93
N GLY A 206 -56.69 -13.10 31.96
CA GLY A 206 -56.67 -14.40 32.68
C GLY A 206 -55.36 -15.21 32.62
N LEU A 207 -54.37 -14.91 33.49
CA LEU A 207 -53.13 -15.72 33.61
C LEU A 207 -53.33 -16.91 34.57
N GLY A 208 -52.69 -18.05 34.27
CA GLY A 208 -52.64 -19.24 35.14
C GLY A 208 -51.26 -19.89 35.09
N PHE A 209 -50.60 -20.00 36.24
CA PHE A 209 -49.17 -20.38 36.35
C PHE A 209 -48.99 -21.78 36.97
N ILE A 210 -47.92 -22.45 36.55
CA ILE A 210 -47.24 -23.65 37.11
C ILE A 210 -47.83 -24.27 38.39
N VAL A 211 -48.20 -25.56 38.32
CA VAL A 211 -47.65 -26.66 39.16
C VAL A 211 -47.80 -27.98 38.39
N GLY A 212 -46.80 -28.86 38.45
CA GLY A 212 -46.99 -30.29 38.16
C GLY A 212 -46.45 -30.84 36.85
N LEU A 213 -45.11 -30.94 36.71
CA LEU A 213 -44.48 -32.07 35.99
C LEU A 213 -43.05 -32.42 36.48
N TRP A 214 -42.69 -32.03 37.71
CA TRP A 214 -41.39 -32.34 38.35
C TRP A 214 -41.15 -33.84 38.62
N GLY A 215 -42.15 -34.71 38.42
CA GLY A 215 -42.03 -36.15 38.70
C GLY A 215 -41.13 -36.95 37.75
N LEU A 216 -40.90 -36.47 36.52
CA LEU A 216 -40.10 -37.22 35.52
C LEU A 216 -38.59 -37.07 35.70
N PHE A 217 -38.12 -35.98 36.33
CA PHE A 217 -36.68 -35.70 36.45
C PHE A 217 -35.97 -36.63 37.45
N ILE A 218 -36.65 -36.97 38.55
CA ILE A 218 -36.10 -37.86 39.60
C ILE A 218 -36.02 -39.32 39.12
N ILE A 219 -37.00 -39.79 38.34
CA ILE A 219 -37.01 -41.17 37.82
C ILE A 219 -35.85 -41.37 36.82
N LEU A 220 -35.56 -40.39 35.96
CA LEU A 220 -34.41 -40.43 35.07
C LEU A 220 -33.08 -40.37 35.82
N LEU A 221 -32.99 -39.65 36.94
CA LEU A 221 -31.79 -39.61 37.79
C LEU A 221 -31.51 -40.97 38.46
N VAL A 222 -32.55 -41.70 38.90
CA VAL A 222 -32.41 -43.05 39.49
C VAL A 222 -32.02 -44.08 38.43
N VAL A 223 -32.54 -43.98 37.20
CA VAL A 223 -32.10 -44.84 36.07
C VAL A 223 -30.66 -44.53 35.63
N TRP A 224 -30.21 -43.29 35.79
CA TRP A 224 -28.80 -42.90 35.58
C TRP A 224 -27.88 -43.49 36.66
N LEU A 225 -28.30 -43.49 37.93
CA LEU A 225 -27.50 -43.99 39.06
C LEU A 225 -27.48 -45.53 39.19
N LEU A 226 -28.49 -46.24 38.71
CA LEU A 226 -28.56 -47.72 38.80
C LEU A 226 -28.05 -48.46 37.54
N LYS A 227 -27.49 -47.74 36.56
CA LYS A 227 -26.96 -48.35 35.31
C LYS A 227 -25.45 -48.29 35.17
N ASN A 228 -24.70 -48.62 36.24
CA ASN A 228 -23.34 -49.20 36.15
C ASN A 228 -22.77 -49.66 37.50
N GLN A 229 -23.23 -50.81 38.02
CA GLN A 229 -22.36 -51.72 38.78
C GLN A 229 -22.68 -53.19 38.47
N ILE A 230 -21.98 -53.71 37.44
CA ILE A 230 -21.37 -55.04 37.31
C ILE A 230 -20.88 -55.11 35.86
N LEU A 231 -19.58 -54.98 35.68
CA LEU A 231 -18.88 -55.28 34.43
C LEU A 231 -17.45 -55.64 34.82
N GLU A 232 -17.16 -56.93 34.86
CA GLU A 232 -15.91 -57.44 35.40
C GLU A 232 -14.69 -56.99 34.58
N SER A 233 -13.59 -56.75 35.28
CA SER A 233 -12.45 -56.01 34.75
C SER A 233 -11.57 -56.84 33.80
N TYR A 234 -11.95 -56.91 32.53
CA TYR A 234 -11.01 -57.20 31.44
C TYR A 234 -10.10 -56.00 31.22
N GLY A 235 -9.02 -55.93 32.01
CA GLY A 235 -7.97 -54.94 31.86
C GLY A 235 -7.20 -55.10 30.55
N CYS A 236 -6.56 -54.01 30.13
CA CYS A 236 -5.53 -54.00 29.10
C CYS A 236 -4.48 -55.10 29.31
N LEU A 237 -4.06 -55.75 28.22
CA LEU A 237 -3.09 -56.84 28.27
C LEU A 237 -1.73 -56.34 28.77
N SER A 238 -1.04 -57.07 29.64
CA SER A 238 0.19 -56.61 30.33
C SER A 238 1.25 -56.10 29.35
N VAL A 239 1.49 -56.82 28.26
CA VAL A 239 2.48 -56.45 27.22
C VAL A 239 2.10 -55.15 26.50
N GLU A 240 0.81 -54.88 26.28
CA GLU A 240 0.36 -53.61 25.68
C GLU A 240 0.47 -52.44 26.67
N ARG A 241 0.17 -52.69 27.95
CA ARG A 241 0.37 -51.73 29.05
C ARG A 241 1.86 -51.39 29.22
N GLU A 242 2.74 -52.39 29.20
CA GLU A 242 4.19 -52.22 29.32
C GLU A 242 4.78 -51.48 28.12
N ALA A 243 4.32 -51.77 26.90
CA ALA A 243 4.70 -51.03 25.70
C ALA A 243 4.31 -49.54 25.76
N LEU A 244 3.12 -49.22 26.27
CA LEU A 244 2.66 -47.85 26.48
C LEU A 244 3.46 -47.15 27.60
N LEU A 245 3.82 -47.85 28.68
CA LEU A 245 4.69 -47.27 29.72
C LEU A 245 6.13 -47.03 29.22
N ALA A 246 6.66 -47.93 28.39
CA ALA A 246 7.96 -47.73 27.73
C ALA A 246 7.93 -46.52 26.78
N PHE A 247 6.84 -46.34 26.00
CA PHE A 247 6.62 -45.13 25.21
C PHE A 247 6.57 -43.86 26.08
N LYS A 248 5.78 -43.86 27.17
CA LYS A 248 5.73 -42.75 28.15
C LYS A 248 7.10 -42.43 28.76
N SER A 249 8.00 -43.41 28.91
CA SER A 249 9.36 -43.17 29.42
C SER A 249 10.35 -42.63 28.39
N GLY A 250 10.05 -42.71 27.09
CA GLY A 250 10.90 -42.18 26.01
C GLY A 250 10.49 -40.80 25.48
N VAL A 251 9.28 -40.35 25.82
CA VAL A 251 8.70 -39.08 25.33
C VAL A 251 8.87 -37.97 26.37
N VAL A 252 9.26 -36.79 25.89
CA VAL A 252 9.30 -35.55 26.68
C VAL A 252 7.88 -35.01 26.80
N ASP A 253 7.35 -34.99 28.02
CA ASP A 253 6.00 -34.54 28.37
C ASP A 253 6.06 -33.31 29.30
N PRO A 254 6.33 -32.10 28.77
CA PRO A 254 6.60 -30.91 29.59
C PRO A 254 5.40 -30.48 30.44
N ARG A 255 4.17 -30.79 30.00
CA ARG A 255 2.92 -30.41 30.67
C ARG A 255 2.23 -31.60 31.39
N ASN A 256 2.92 -32.73 31.57
CA ASN A 256 2.47 -33.94 32.28
C ASN A 256 1.10 -34.46 31.80
N CYS A 257 0.90 -34.46 30.49
CA CYS A 257 -0.35 -34.79 29.81
C CYS A 257 -0.62 -36.30 29.75
N LEU A 258 0.43 -37.12 29.92
CA LEU A 258 0.36 -38.56 30.15
C LEU A 258 0.21 -38.92 31.65
N SER A 259 -0.05 -37.95 32.54
CA SER A 259 -0.34 -38.18 33.97
C SER A 259 -1.32 -39.34 34.22
N SER A 260 -2.44 -39.37 33.49
CA SER A 260 -3.46 -40.44 33.57
C SER A 260 -2.98 -41.86 33.21
N TRP A 261 -1.77 -42.02 32.68
CA TRP A 261 -1.19 -43.32 32.33
C TRP A 261 -0.57 -43.98 33.57
N GLU A 262 -1.45 -44.49 34.43
CA GLU A 262 -1.12 -45.15 35.70
C GLU A 262 -2.09 -46.30 36.04
N GLY A 263 -1.73 -47.12 37.04
CA GLY A 263 -2.53 -48.30 37.43
C GLY A 263 -2.44 -49.47 36.43
N SER A 264 -3.46 -50.34 36.45
CA SER A 264 -3.45 -51.63 35.73
C SER A 264 -4.24 -51.66 34.42
N ASN A 265 -5.26 -50.81 34.24
CA ASN A 265 -6.14 -50.86 33.07
C ASN A 265 -5.86 -49.72 32.08
N CYS A 266 -4.95 -49.96 31.13
CA CYS A 266 -4.57 -48.96 30.12
C CYS A 266 -5.73 -48.46 29.24
N CYS A 267 -6.83 -49.23 29.15
CA CYS A 267 -8.03 -48.85 28.39
C CYS A 267 -8.83 -47.70 29.03
N ARG A 268 -8.37 -47.14 30.16
CA ARG A 268 -8.89 -45.92 30.81
C ARG A 268 -7.98 -44.70 30.65
N TRP A 269 -6.81 -44.86 30.03
CA TRP A 269 -5.81 -43.80 29.91
C TRP A 269 -6.20 -42.77 28.84
N LYS A 270 -5.95 -41.48 29.10
CA LYS A 270 -6.22 -40.41 28.12
C LYS A 270 -5.42 -40.70 26.85
N GLY A 271 -6.10 -40.85 25.72
CA GLY A 271 -5.47 -41.16 24.43
C GLY A 271 -5.39 -42.64 24.07
N VAL A 272 -5.90 -43.58 24.88
CA VAL A 272 -5.88 -45.03 24.59
C VAL A 272 -7.31 -45.58 24.46
N TRP A 273 -7.61 -46.26 23.35
CA TRP A 273 -8.89 -46.95 23.15
C TRP A 273 -8.69 -48.44 22.83
N CYS A 274 -9.36 -49.28 23.59
CA CYS A 274 -9.37 -50.73 23.40
C CYS A 274 -10.65 -51.22 22.71
N ASN A 275 -10.60 -52.44 22.17
CA ASN A 275 -11.77 -53.14 21.65
C ASN A 275 -12.66 -53.67 22.79
N ASN A 276 -13.93 -53.27 22.83
CA ASN A 276 -14.92 -53.67 23.85
C ASN A 276 -15.20 -55.19 23.95
N LYS A 277 -14.67 -56.02 23.04
CA LYS A 277 -14.79 -57.49 23.07
C LYS A 277 -13.50 -58.24 23.39
N THR A 278 -12.32 -57.61 23.26
CA THR A 278 -11.02 -58.29 23.42
C THR A 278 -10.05 -57.56 24.34
N SER A 279 -10.38 -56.35 24.81
CA SER A 279 -9.53 -55.46 25.62
C SER A 279 -8.12 -55.20 25.06
N ARG A 280 -7.90 -55.46 23.77
CA ARG A 280 -6.68 -55.08 23.03
C ARG A 280 -6.77 -53.63 22.57
N VAL A 281 -5.65 -52.91 22.60
CA VAL A 281 -5.56 -51.53 22.10
C VAL A 281 -5.77 -51.50 20.58
N GLU A 282 -6.74 -50.71 20.11
CA GLU A 282 -7.01 -50.50 18.68
C GLU A 282 -6.79 -49.06 18.21
N LYS A 283 -6.79 -48.08 19.12
CA LYS A 283 -6.44 -46.69 18.80
C LYS A 283 -5.51 -46.07 19.84
N LEU A 284 -4.57 -45.26 19.36
CA LEU A 284 -3.75 -44.34 20.14
C LEU A 284 -3.88 -42.94 19.51
N ILE A 285 -4.37 -41.96 20.27
CA ILE A 285 -4.55 -40.57 19.82
C ILE A 285 -3.93 -39.66 20.88
N LEU A 286 -2.87 -38.96 20.49
CA LEU A 286 -2.08 -38.06 21.33
C LEU A 286 -2.06 -36.62 20.77
N ARG A 287 -2.96 -36.31 19.84
CA ARG A 287 -3.15 -34.98 19.27
C ARG A 287 -3.50 -33.94 20.33
N LEU A 288 -2.74 -32.82 20.36
CA LEU A 288 -2.97 -31.69 21.27
C LEU A 288 -3.23 -32.12 22.73
N ALA A 289 -2.54 -33.17 23.21
CA ALA A 289 -2.91 -33.83 24.47
C ALA A 289 -2.90 -32.91 25.71
N CYS A 290 -2.21 -31.78 25.61
CA CYS A 290 -2.06 -30.75 26.64
C CYS A 290 -2.99 -29.52 26.46
N GLY A 291 -3.68 -29.39 25.32
CA GLY A 291 -4.46 -28.21 24.97
C GLY A 291 -3.62 -27.03 24.44
N THR A 292 -4.31 -26.08 23.81
CA THR A 292 -3.74 -24.86 23.22
C THR A 292 -3.76 -23.70 24.22
N SER A 293 -2.59 -23.23 24.62
CA SER A 293 -2.38 -21.86 25.14
C SER A 293 -2.30 -20.87 23.96
N SER A 294 -2.47 -19.58 24.25
CA SER A 294 -2.36 -18.49 23.26
C SER A 294 -0.91 -18.06 22.97
N ASP A 295 0.05 -18.54 23.76
CA ASP A 295 1.47 -18.21 23.60
C ASP A 295 2.10 -19.01 22.46
N THR A 296 3.02 -18.38 21.71
CA THR A 296 3.55 -18.84 20.41
C THR A 296 4.55 -20.01 20.49
N SER A 297 4.54 -20.78 21.58
CA SER A 297 5.37 -21.99 21.74
C SER A 297 4.54 -23.27 21.68
N TYR A 298 4.80 -24.10 20.66
CA TYR A 298 4.19 -25.43 20.52
C TYR A 298 4.78 -26.43 21.54
N GLU A 299 4.40 -26.31 22.81
CA GLU A 299 4.73 -27.25 23.88
C GLU A 299 3.93 -28.57 23.76
N GLY A 300 4.14 -29.29 22.66
CA GLY A 300 3.64 -30.66 22.46
C GLY A 300 4.58 -31.72 23.05
N PHE A 301 4.28 -32.99 22.78
CA PHE A 301 5.19 -34.09 23.10
C PHE A 301 6.47 -34.00 22.26
N GLY A 302 7.63 -34.21 22.91
CA GLY A 302 8.96 -34.20 22.30
C GLY A 302 9.70 -35.55 22.38
N GLY A 303 10.83 -35.67 21.70
CA GLY A 303 11.72 -36.83 21.78
C GLY A 303 11.40 -37.95 20.79
N GLU A 304 11.89 -39.16 21.07
CA GLU A 304 11.81 -40.29 20.13
C GLU A 304 10.54 -41.12 20.33
N VAL A 305 9.82 -41.40 19.24
CA VAL A 305 8.67 -42.32 19.23
C VAL A 305 9.16 -43.75 19.41
N ASN A 306 9.13 -44.24 20.66
CA ASN A 306 9.75 -45.51 21.04
C ASN A 306 9.22 -46.75 20.25
N PRO A 307 10.09 -47.62 19.71
CA PRO A 307 9.69 -48.86 19.02
C PRO A 307 8.85 -49.86 19.84
N SER A 308 8.79 -49.72 21.17
CA SER A 308 7.94 -50.54 22.05
C SER A 308 6.48 -50.61 21.60
N LEU A 309 5.97 -49.55 20.95
CA LEU A 309 4.62 -49.50 20.40
C LEU A 309 4.29 -50.70 19.49
N LEU A 310 5.27 -51.34 18.82
CA LEU A 310 5.07 -52.53 17.98
C LEU A 310 4.31 -53.68 18.69
N SER A 311 4.36 -53.76 20.02
CA SER A 311 3.58 -54.74 20.79
C SER A 311 2.06 -54.55 20.70
N LEU A 312 1.59 -53.36 20.30
CA LEU A 312 0.18 -53.02 20.03
C LEU A 312 -0.28 -53.62 18.69
N SER A 313 -0.14 -54.93 18.52
CA SER A 313 -0.32 -55.63 17.22
C SER A 313 -1.72 -55.54 16.60
N HIS A 314 -2.69 -55.02 17.35
CA HIS A 314 -4.09 -54.82 16.94
C HIS A 314 -4.42 -53.35 16.59
N LEU A 315 -3.43 -52.46 16.64
CA LEU A 315 -3.57 -51.03 16.36
C LEU A 315 -4.10 -50.79 14.92
N LYS A 316 -5.19 -50.02 14.81
CA LYS A 316 -5.84 -49.65 13.55
C LYS A 316 -5.80 -48.15 13.28
N HIS A 317 -5.52 -47.35 14.31
CA HIS A 317 -5.57 -45.90 14.27
C HIS A 317 -4.47 -45.32 15.16
N LEU A 318 -3.53 -44.61 14.56
CA LEU A 318 -2.46 -43.89 15.25
C LEU A 318 -2.53 -42.42 14.85
N ASP A 319 -2.66 -41.54 15.83
CA ASP A 319 -2.65 -40.09 15.66
C ASP A 319 -1.68 -39.47 16.69
N LEU A 320 -0.57 -38.93 16.19
CA LEU A 320 0.42 -38.18 16.97
C LEU A 320 0.49 -36.70 16.52
N SER A 321 -0.49 -36.21 15.75
CA SER A 321 -0.48 -34.87 15.14
C SER A 321 -0.43 -33.73 16.16
N ALA A 322 -0.01 -32.53 15.73
CA ALA A 322 0.09 -31.33 16.56
C ALA A 322 0.88 -31.57 17.87
N ASN A 323 2.14 -31.97 17.69
CA ASN A 323 3.17 -32.24 18.72
C ASN A 323 4.54 -31.74 18.20
N ASN A 324 5.64 -31.96 18.93
CA ASN A 324 6.96 -31.49 18.52
C ASN A 324 8.07 -32.50 18.84
N PHE A 325 8.02 -33.67 18.21
CA PHE A 325 8.96 -34.77 18.46
C PHE A 325 10.42 -34.40 18.16
N SER A 326 10.67 -33.51 17.18
CA SER A 326 12.02 -33.06 16.80
C SER A 326 12.97 -34.21 16.40
N THR A 327 12.43 -35.29 15.84
CA THR A 327 13.16 -36.51 15.43
C THR A 327 12.80 -36.91 13.99
N SER A 328 13.49 -37.91 13.44
CA SER A 328 13.12 -38.52 12.16
C SER A 328 11.84 -39.35 12.27
N PHE A 329 11.09 -39.48 11.18
CA PHE A 329 9.90 -40.33 11.11
C PHE A 329 10.16 -41.78 11.56
N PRO A 330 9.31 -42.37 12.43
CA PRO A 330 9.49 -43.73 12.92
C PRO A 330 9.14 -44.78 11.85
N ASN A 331 10.13 -45.26 11.11
CA ASN A 331 9.94 -46.21 10.00
C ASN A 331 9.29 -47.55 10.42
N PHE A 332 9.49 -48.00 11.67
CA PHE A 332 8.95 -49.26 12.18
C PHE A 332 7.41 -49.34 12.14
N ILE A 333 6.72 -48.20 12.10
CA ILE A 333 5.26 -48.08 11.97
C ILE A 333 4.73 -48.76 10.70
N ALA A 334 5.57 -48.88 9.65
CA ALA A 334 5.29 -49.68 8.45
C ALA A 334 4.94 -51.17 8.73
N SER A 335 5.27 -51.68 9.92
CA SER A 335 5.01 -53.07 10.32
C SER A 335 3.54 -53.38 10.65
N TYR A 336 2.71 -52.36 10.88
CA TYR A 336 1.31 -52.56 11.30
C TYR A 336 0.38 -52.98 10.16
N LYS A 337 0.37 -54.28 9.84
CA LYS A 337 -0.49 -54.92 8.82
C LYS A 337 -2.01 -54.73 8.99
N ASN A 338 -2.46 -54.10 10.09
CA ASN A 338 -3.86 -53.80 10.40
C ASN A 338 -4.19 -52.29 10.39
N LEU A 339 -3.20 -51.41 10.19
CA LEU A 339 -3.38 -49.96 10.32
C LEU A 339 -4.31 -49.43 9.22
N ARG A 340 -5.23 -48.54 9.60
CA ARG A 340 -6.26 -47.94 8.73
C ARG A 340 -6.22 -46.42 8.75
N TYR A 341 -5.68 -45.83 9.79
CA TYR A 341 -5.51 -44.39 9.96
C TYR A 341 -4.14 -44.12 10.57
N LEU A 342 -3.37 -43.24 9.93
CA LEU A 342 -2.09 -42.75 10.41
C LEU A 342 -2.09 -41.22 10.25
N ASN A 343 -1.83 -40.49 11.33
CA ASN A 343 -1.68 -39.05 11.30
C ASN A 343 -0.43 -38.61 12.09
N PHE A 344 0.47 -37.91 11.40
CA PHE A 344 1.68 -37.29 11.94
C PHE A 344 1.76 -35.79 11.59
N SER A 345 0.66 -35.14 11.17
CA SER A 345 0.72 -33.75 10.74
C SER A 345 1.09 -32.80 11.86
N ASN A 346 1.94 -31.82 11.54
CA ASN A 346 2.41 -30.81 12.49
C ASN A 346 2.97 -31.45 13.78
N ALA A 347 3.64 -32.61 13.68
CA ALA A 347 4.19 -33.36 14.81
C ALA A 347 5.68 -33.08 15.05
N GLY A 348 6.30 -32.17 14.29
CA GLY A 348 7.72 -31.82 14.42
C GLY A 348 8.68 -32.94 13.99
N PHE A 349 8.26 -33.86 13.13
CA PHE A 349 9.19 -34.79 12.48
C PHE A 349 10.03 -34.05 11.42
N THR A 350 11.21 -34.56 11.14
CA THR A 350 12.19 -33.93 10.23
C THR A 350 12.83 -34.94 9.29
N GLY A 351 13.38 -34.45 8.18
CA GLY A 351 14.10 -35.28 7.20
C GLY A 351 13.16 -35.89 6.15
N ALA A 352 13.40 -37.15 5.77
CA ALA A 352 12.70 -37.78 4.65
C ALA A 352 11.61 -38.76 5.10
N ILE A 353 10.46 -38.75 4.41
CA ILE A 353 9.33 -39.67 4.68
C ILE A 353 9.73 -41.12 4.32
N PRO A 354 9.68 -42.09 5.25
CA PRO A 354 10.15 -43.46 5.03
C PRO A 354 9.34 -44.18 3.93
N PRO A 355 9.96 -44.65 2.83
CA PRO A 355 9.27 -45.35 1.75
C PRO A 355 8.58 -46.65 2.22
N GLU A 356 9.04 -47.22 3.34
CA GLU A 356 8.47 -48.40 3.97
C GLU A 356 7.00 -48.20 4.38
N LEU A 357 6.55 -46.96 4.60
CA LEU A 357 5.13 -46.66 4.86
C LEU A 357 4.22 -47.18 3.73
N GLY A 358 4.72 -47.27 2.49
CA GLY A 358 4.02 -47.88 1.36
C GLY A 358 3.61 -49.35 1.56
N ASN A 359 4.19 -50.06 2.54
CA ASN A 359 3.79 -51.43 2.89
C ASN A 359 2.43 -51.52 3.60
N LEU A 360 1.86 -50.39 4.06
CA LEU A 360 0.61 -50.32 4.81
C LEU A 360 -0.63 -50.43 3.89
N SER A 361 -0.78 -51.54 3.16
CA SER A 361 -1.83 -51.72 2.14
C SER A 361 -3.27 -51.68 2.66
N THR A 362 -3.48 -51.80 3.97
CA THR A 362 -4.78 -51.63 4.65
C THR A 362 -5.12 -50.18 5.01
N LEU A 363 -4.18 -49.25 4.85
CA LEU A 363 -4.32 -47.85 5.25
C LEU A 363 -5.37 -47.14 4.40
N ARG A 364 -6.21 -46.33 5.05
CA ARG A 364 -7.33 -45.58 4.43
C ARG A 364 -7.16 -44.08 4.56
N TYR A 365 -6.46 -43.64 5.58
CA TYR A 365 -6.17 -42.23 5.85
C TYR A 365 -4.69 -42.10 6.21
N LEU A 366 -3.99 -41.21 5.50
CA LEU A 366 -2.63 -40.80 5.76
C LEU A 366 -2.54 -39.28 5.72
N ASP A 367 -2.08 -38.68 6.81
CA ASP A 367 -1.82 -37.24 6.93
C ASP A 367 -0.41 -37.04 7.48
N LEU A 368 0.43 -36.37 6.69
CA LEU A 368 1.84 -36.05 6.98
C LEU A 368 2.12 -34.55 6.75
N SER A 369 1.09 -33.70 6.77
CA SER A 369 1.22 -32.26 6.49
C SER A 369 2.03 -31.50 7.55
N ASP A 370 2.84 -30.51 7.13
CA ASP A 370 3.91 -29.94 7.98
C ASP A 370 4.01 -28.41 7.89
N MET A 371 2.98 -27.71 8.37
CA MET A 371 2.76 -26.27 8.20
C MET A 371 3.75 -25.40 9.01
N TYR A 372 4.14 -25.84 10.21
CA TYR A 372 4.90 -25.00 11.16
C TYR A 372 6.43 -25.17 11.07
N ASN A 373 6.91 -26.16 10.31
CA ASN A 373 8.28 -26.67 10.44
C ASN A 373 9.19 -26.25 9.27
N ASN A 374 8.87 -25.12 8.62
CA ASN A 374 9.63 -24.44 7.55
C ASN A 374 10.26 -25.38 6.52
N TYR A 375 9.44 -26.22 5.90
CA TYR A 375 9.84 -27.14 4.82
C TYR A 375 10.90 -28.19 5.22
N SER A 376 11.09 -28.50 6.50
CA SER A 376 12.08 -29.49 6.96
C SER A 376 11.72 -30.96 6.67
N THR A 377 10.47 -31.23 6.28
CA THR A 377 10.01 -32.55 5.79
C THR A 377 10.14 -32.67 4.27
N THR A 378 10.73 -33.77 3.81
CA THR A 378 11.07 -34.03 2.39
C THR A 378 10.58 -35.40 1.91
N SER A 379 10.42 -35.56 0.60
CA SER A 379 10.28 -36.87 -0.06
C SER A 379 11.60 -37.34 -0.67
N HIS A 380 11.82 -38.66 -0.73
CA HIS A 380 13.01 -39.32 -1.32
C HIS A 380 13.09 -39.23 -2.86
N GLY A 381 12.87 -38.04 -3.44
CA GLY A 381 13.00 -37.77 -4.87
C GLY A 381 11.99 -38.48 -5.78
N LYS A 382 11.12 -39.32 -5.24
CA LYS A 382 10.05 -40.06 -5.95
C LYS A 382 8.90 -40.33 -5.00
N LEU A 383 7.67 -40.15 -5.48
CA LEU A 383 6.44 -40.42 -4.72
C LEU A 383 5.91 -41.84 -4.94
N SER A 384 6.42 -42.60 -5.92
CA SER A 384 5.97 -43.97 -6.27
C SER A 384 6.08 -45.05 -5.18
N TRP A 385 6.46 -44.71 -3.94
CA TRP A 385 6.24 -45.56 -2.76
C TRP A 385 4.76 -45.64 -2.35
N ILE A 386 3.96 -44.58 -2.59
CA ILE A 386 2.54 -44.55 -2.16
C ILE A 386 1.67 -45.62 -2.86
N LYS A 387 2.11 -46.17 -4.01
CA LYS A 387 1.37 -47.16 -4.80
C LYS A 387 0.99 -48.44 -4.03
N GLY A 388 1.70 -48.76 -2.95
CA GLY A 388 1.39 -49.92 -2.10
C GLY A 388 0.17 -49.68 -1.18
N LEU A 389 -0.25 -48.43 -0.98
CA LEU A 389 -1.39 -48.02 -0.18
C LEU A 389 -2.73 -48.23 -0.92
N SER A 390 -2.97 -49.42 -1.45
CA SER A 390 -4.11 -49.71 -2.34
C SER A 390 -5.51 -49.47 -1.73
N SER A 391 -5.61 -49.40 -0.39
CA SER A 391 -6.87 -49.07 0.33
C SER A 391 -7.08 -47.57 0.60
N LEU A 392 -6.16 -46.70 0.20
CA LEU A 392 -6.13 -45.30 0.62
C LEU A 392 -7.31 -44.50 0.07
N LYS A 393 -7.89 -43.65 0.92
CA LYS A 393 -9.04 -42.78 0.63
C LYS A 393 -8.75 -41.30 0.89
N TYR A 394 -7.86 -41.01 1.84
CA TYR A 394 -7.40 -39.66 2.16
C TYR A 394 -5.87 -39.67 2.19
N LEU A 395 -5.26 -38.74 1.45
CA LEU A 395 -3.84 -38.44 1.46
C LEU A 395 -3.64 -36.92 1.61
N ASP A 396 -2.90 -36.52 2.63
CA ASP A 396 -2.47 -35.14 2.83
C ASP A 396 -0.96 -35.09 3.06
N LEU A 397 -0.27 -34.33 2.21
CA LEU A 397 1.18 -34.07 2.27
C LEU A 397 1.47 -32.56 2.25
N THR A 398 0.50 -31.71 2.61
CA THR A 398 0.61 -30.24 2.47
C THR A 398 1.84 -29.69 3.21
N PHE A 399 2.60 -28.81 2.57
CA PHE A 399 3.92 -28.28 2.98
C PHE A 399 5.11 -29.28 2.99
N VAL A 400 4.94 -30.54 2.57
CA VAL A 400 6.08 -31.46 2.34
C VAL A 400 6.82 -31.07 1.06
N MET A 401 8.16 -31.00 1.09
CA MET A 401 8.94 -30.72 -0.14
C MET A 401 8.90 -31.90 -1.12
N LEU A 402 8.17 -31.71 -2.23
CA LEU A 402 8.01 -32.67 -3.33
C LEU A 402 8.67 -32.22 -4.65
N GLN A 403 9.47 -31.15 -4.64
CA GLN A 403 10.12 -30.54 -5.82
C GLN A 403 10.83 -31.52 -6.79
N ASN A 404 11.34 -32.63 -6.29
CA ASN A 404 12.08 -33.61 -7.10
C ASN A 404 11.19 -34.80 -7.56
N ALA A 405 9.94 -34.89 -7.10
CA ALA A 405 9.05 -36.03 -7.31
C ALA A 405 8.30 -35.95 -8.66
N TYR A 406 9.03 -35.99 -9.78
CA TYR A 406 8.46 -35.95 -11.13
C TYR A 406 7.46 -37.06 -11.44
N ASP A 407 7.45 -38.15 -10.66
CA ASP A 407 6.50 -39.27 -10.78
C ASP A 407 5.19 -39.07 -9.99
N TRP A 408 4.96 -37.92 -9.36
CA TRP A 408 3.83 -37.71 -8.43
C TRP A 408 2.47 -38.03 -9.02
N LEU A 409 2.13 -37.50 -10.20
CA LEU A 409 0.82 -37.70 -10.82
C LEU A 409 0.62 -39.17 -11.25
N GLN A 410 1.68 -39.83 -11.71
CA GLN A 410 1.65 -41.26 -12.04
C GLN A 410 1.45 -42.11 -10.78
N ALA A 411 2.17 -41.80 -9.69
CA ALA A 411 2.08 -42.51 -8.42
C ALA A 411 0.68 -42.38 -7.79
N VAL A 412 0.11 -41.18 -7.80
CA VAL A 412 -1.26 -40.92 -7.32
C VAL A 412 -2.29 -41.63 -8.19
N ASN A 413 -2.14 -41.63 -9.52
CA ASN A 413 -3.08 -42.32 -10.44
C ASN A 413 -3.14 -43.85 -10.24
N MET A 414 -2.24 -44.46 -9.46
CA MET A 414 -2.35 -45.86 -9.05
C MET A 414 -3.39 -46.09 -7.92
N LEU A 415 -3.87 -45.04 -7.25
CA LEU A 415 -4.72 -45.10 -6.05
C LEU A 415 -6.22 -44.93 -6.40
N SER A 416 -6.82 -45.89 -7.10
CA SER A 416 -8.22 -45.80 -7.55
C SER A 416 -9.29 -45.67 -6.43
N SER A 417 -8.93 -46.00 -5.18
CA SER A 417 -9.78 -45.79 -4.00
C SER A 417 -9.76 -44.37 -3.42
N LEU A 418 -8.84 -43.51 -3.89
CA LEU A 418 -8.57 -42.19 -3.33
C LEU A 418 -9.74 -41.23 -3.56
N GLN A 419 -10.15 -40.53 -2.50
CA GLN A 419 -11.30 -39.62 -2.48
C GLN A 419 -10.85 -38.18 -2.18
N VAL A 420 -9.84 -38.03 -1.34
CA VAL A 420 -9.27 -36.74 -0.94
C VAL A 420 -7.76 -36.76 -1.16
N LEU A 421 -7.26 -35.72 -1.85
CA LEU A 421 -5.85 -35.47 -2.08
C LEU A 421 -5.53 -33.98 -1.80
N HIS A 422 -4.68 -33.74 -0.80
CA HIS A 422 -4.06 -32.44 -0.56
C HIS A 422 -2.55 -32.52 -0.78
N LEU A 423 -2.05 -31.72 -1.72
CA LEU A 423 -0.63 -31.52 -2.02
C LEU A 423 -0.32 -30.01 -2.07
N GLY A 424 -0.93 -29.22 -1.17
CA GLY A 424 -0.73 -27.77 -1.12
C GLY A 424 0.69 -27.40 -0.69
N SER A 425 1.24 -26.30 -1.21
CA SER A 425 2.55 -25.74 -0.84
C SER A 425 3.72 -26.75 -0.92
N CYS A 426 3.64 -27.74 -1.81
CA CYS A 426 4.61 -28.84 -1.92
C CYS A 426 5.77 -28.56 -2.88
N SER A 427 5.78 -27.39 -3.52
CA SER A 427 6.71 -27.01 -4.60
C SER A 427 6.77 -28.04 -5.74
N LEU A 428 5.64 -28.65 -6.11
CA LEU A 428 5.57 -29.73 -7.08
C LEU A 428 6.20 -29.36 -8.44
N PRO A 429 6.91 -30.29 -9.11
CA PRO A 429 7.50 -30.02 -10.41
C PRO A 429 6.41 -29.72 -11.45
N SER A 430 6.57 -28.58 -12.13
CA SER A 430 5.68 -28.15 -13.21
C SER A 430 5.72 -29.12 -14.40
N ASN A 431 4.58 -29.27 -15.08
CA ASN A 431 4.37 -30.10 -16.27
C ASN A 431 4.62 -31.61 -16.07
N PRO A 432 3.75 -32.33 -15.33
CA PRO A 432 3.65 -33.79 -15.46
C PRO A 432 3.13 -34.16 -16.85
N ASP A 433 3.75 -35.16 -17.49
CA ASP A 433 3.37 -35.62 -18.83
C ASP A 433 1.88 -36.04 -18.92
N PRO A 434 1.21 -35.85 -20.07
CA PRO A 434 -0.20 -36.19 -20.25
C PRO A 434 -0.42 -37.72 -20.09
N ILE A 435 -0.98 -38.12 -18.96
CA ILE A 435 -1.26 -39.53 -18.66
C ILE A 435 -2.44 -40.03 -19.50
N PHE A 436 -2.19 -41.01 -20.36
CA PHE A 436 -3.24 -41.77 -21.01
C PHE A 436 -3.91 -42.73 -20.01
N GLY A 437 -5.11 -42.37 -19.56
CA GLY A 437 -5.96 -43.21 -18.70
C GLY A 437 -5.90 -42.82 -17.22
N PHE A 438 -6.87 -42.00 -16.80
CA PHE A 438 -7.07 -41.65 -15.39
C PHE A 438 -7.93 -42.70 -14.67
N ASN A 439 -7.46 -43.15 -13.52
CA ASN A 439 -8.07 -44.20 -12.70
C ASN A 439 -8.59 -43.67 -11.34
N LEU A 440 -8.44 -42.37 -11.09
CA LEU A 440 -8.91 -41.63 -9.91
C LEU A 440 -10.44 -41.39 -9.93
N THR A 441 -11.22 -42.42 -10.29
CA THR A 441 -12.68 -42.32 -10.44
C THR A 441 -13.41 -42.05 -9.11
N SER A 442 -12.77 -42.32 -7.98
CA SER A 442 -13.29 -42.07 -6.63
C SER A 442 -13.04 -40.64 -6.10
N LEU A 443 -12.30 -39.79 -6.81
CA LEU A 443 -11.80 -38.50 -6.31
C LEU A 443 -12.91 -37.45 -6.21
N SER A 444 -13.09 -36.88 -5.00
CA SER A 444 -14.05 -35.82 -4.69
C SER A 444 -13.40 -34.50 -4.25
N THR A 445 -12.18 -34.55 -3.71
CA THR A 445 -11.44 -33.38 -3.22
C THR A 445 -10.03 -33.38 -3.77
N LEU A 446 -9.67 -32.30 -4.46
CA LEU A 446 -8.33 -32.05 -4.99
C LEU A 446 -7.85 -30.66 -4.58
N ASP A 447 -6.71 -30.61 -3.93
CA ASP A 447 -6.05 -29.37 -3.51
C ASP A 447 -4.58 -29.38 -3.91
N LEU A 448 -4.20 -28.43 -4.75
CA LEU A 448 -2.87 -28.22 -5.30
C LEU A 448 -2.41 -26.76 -5.14
N GLN A 449 -2.95 -26.02 -4.16
CA GLN A 449 -2.61 -24.61 -3.95
C GLN A 449 -1.11 -24.40 -3.69
N GLY A 450 -0.56 -23.20 -3.92
CA GLY A 450 0.80 -22.84 -3.47
C GLY A 450 1.96 -23.58 -4.14
N ASN A 451 1.74 -24.19 -5.31
CA ASN A 451 2.77 -24.99 -6.01
C ASN A 451 3.52 -24.23 -7.11
N PHE A 452 3.20 -22.95 -7.33
CA PHE A 452 3.84 -22.09 -8.35
C PHE A 452 3.76 -22.66 -9.78
N PHE A 453 2.69 -23.41 -10.10
CA PHE A 453 2.53 -24.02 -11.42
C PHE A 453 2.41 -22.98 -12.54
N LYS A 454 3.40 -22.95 -13.45
CA LYS A 454 3.53 -21.93 -14.50
C LYS A 454 3.10 -22.46 -15.87
N SER A 455 1.81 -22.70 -16.06
CA SER A 455 1.22 -23.23 -17.29
C SER A 455 -0.19 -22.68 -17.55
N ASN A 456 -0.85 -23.12 -18.63
CA ASN A 456 -2.31 -23.10 -18.67
C ASN A 456 -2.87 -24.07 -17.59
N LEU A 457 -4.15 -23.93 -17.24
CA LEU A 457 -4.86 -24.97 -16.47
C LEU A 457 -4.88 -26.30 -17.26
N PRO A 458 -4.63 -27.47 -16.64
CA PRO A 458 -4.34 -28.70 -17.37
C PRO A 458 -5.59 -29.49 -17.78
N ASP A 459 -5.65 -29.93 -19.04
CA ASP A 459 -6.78 -30.66 -19.66
C ASP A 459 -7.23 -31.91 -18.89
N TRP A 460 -6.31 -32.59 -18.18
CA TRP A 460 -6.64 -33.81 -17.46
C TRP A 460 -7.61 -33.59 -16.30
N LEU A 461 -7.63 -32.39 -15.72
CA LEU A 461 -8.42 -32.01 -14.55
C LEU A 461 -9.93 -32.15 -14.78
N TRP A 462 -10.37 -31.87 -16.01
CA TRP A 462 -11.79 -31.81 -16.39
C TRP A 462 -12.45 -33.18 -16.52
N ASN A 463 -11.67 -34.27 -16.43
CA ASN A 463 -12.18 -35.65 -16.44
C ASN A 463 -12.73 -36.10 -15.07
N PHE A 464 -12.44 -35.38 -13.98
CA PHE A 464 -12.87 -35.76 -12.63
C PHE A 464 -14.30 -35.30 -12.32
N THR A 465 -15.29 -35.83 -13.04
CA THR A 465 -16.72 -35.43 -12.92
C THR A 465 -17.36 -35.68 -11.54
N ASN A 466 -16.72 -36.46 -10.68
CA ASN A 466 -17.09 -36.68 -9.28
C ASN A 466 -16.53 -35.63 -8.30
N LEU A 467 -15.70 -34.69 -8.78
CA LEU A 467 -15.05 -33.68 -7.95
C LEU A 467 -16.07 -32.70 -7.35
N THR A 468 -16.08 -32.59 -6.03
CA THR A 468 -16.89 -31.65 -5.24
C THR A 468 -16.09 -30.43 -4.79
N TYR A 469 -14.79 -30.58 -4.55
CA TYR A 469 -13.89 -29.51 -4.10
C TYR A 469 -12.64 -29.46 -4.98
N LEU A 470 -12.33 -28.28 -5.51
CA LEU A 470 -11.12 -27.98 -6.26
C LEU A 470 -10.46 -26.71 -5.72
N ASN A 471 -9.21 -26.82 -5.26
CA ASN A 471 -8.38 -25.67 -4.89
C ASN A 471 -7.07 -25.65 -5.70
N LEU A 472 -6.85 -24.57 -6.43
CA LEU A 472 -5.64 -24.26 -7.20
C LEU A 472 -5.07 -22.88 -6.85
N ASN A 473 -5.46 -22.30 -5.70
CA ASN A 473 -5.05 -20.95 -5.32
C ASN A 473 -3.52 -20.77 -5.25
N TYR A 474 -3.02 -19.53 -5.38
CA TYR A 474 -1.60 -19.21 -5.24
C TYR A 474 -0.69 -20.05 -6.17
N ASN A 475 -0.99 -20.03 -7.46
CA ASN A 475 -0.20 -20.66 -8.51
C ASN A 475 0.10 -19.62 -9.62
N GLU A 476 0.87 -20.01 -10.63
CA GLU A 476 1.18 -19.13 -11.76
C GLU A 476 0.30 -19.40 -13.00
N PHE A 477 -0.86 -20.08 -12.84
CA PHE A 477 -1.68 -20.51 -13.98
C PHE A 477 -2.17 -19.31 -14.81
N TYR A 478 -1.99 -19.37 -16.13
CA TYR A 478 -2.27 -18.25 -17.03
C TYR A 478 -3.20 -18.61 -18.19
N GLY A 479 -3.82 -17.58 -18.77
CA GLY A 479 -4.74 -17.70 -19.91
C GLY A 479 -6.22 -17.66 -19.52
N PRO A 480 -7.13 -17.98 -20.45
CA PRO A 480 -8.57 -17.93 -20.22
C PRO A 480 -9.08 -19.15 -19.44
N PHE A 481 -10.24 -18.99 -18.80
CA PHE A 481 -10.98 -20.09 -18.18
C PHE A 481 -11.48 -21.08 -19.26
N PRO A 482 -11.12 -22.38 -19.20
CA PRO A 482 -11.48 -23.36 -20.23
C PRO A 482 -12.95 -23.77 -20.14
N ALA A 483 -13.59 -24.00 -21.28
CA ALA A 483 -15.01 -24.37 -21.35
C ALA A 483 -15.30 -25.73 -20.68
N GLU A 484 -14.30 -26.58 -20.63
CA GLU A 484 -14.26 -27.90 -20.01
C GLU A 484 -14.47 -27.84 -18.48
N LEU A 485 -14.26 -26.68 -17.84
CA LEU A 485 -14.61 -26.42 -16.44
C LEU A 485 -16.08 -26.76 -16.15
N GLY A 486 -16.98 -26.48 -17.11
CA GLY A 486 -18.41 -26.79 -17.02
C GLY A 486 -18.77 -28.28 -17.04
N ASN A 487 -17.80 -29.19 -17.19
CA ASN A 487 -18.00 -30.63 -17.05
C ASN A 487 -18.04 -31.09 -15.58
N LEU A 488 -17.50 -30.30 -14.66
CA LEU A 488 -17.40 -30.61 -13.22
C LEU A 488 -18.74 -30.38 -12.49
N THR A 489 -19.83 -30.96 -12.97
CA THR A 489 -21.21 -30.72 -12.46
C THR A 489 -21.45 -31.18 -11.02
N SER A 490 -20.52 -31.94 -10.42
CA SER A 490 -20.54 -32.29 -9.00
C SER A 490 -20.02 -31.19 -8.08
N LEU A 491 -19.33 -30.18 -8.62
CA LEU A 491 -18.52 -29.21 -7.86
C LEU A 491 -19.38 -28.31 -6.97
N THR A 492 -19.07 -28.30 -5.67
CA THR A 492 -19.63 -27.38 -4.67
C THR A 492 -18.71 -26.22 -4.38
N SER A 493 -17.40 -26.41 -4.55
CA SER A 493 -16.38 -25.45 -4.12
C SER A 493 -15.24 -25.34 -5.14
N LEU A 494 -14.97 -24.12 -5.62
CA LEU A 494 -13.95 -23.81 -6.63
C LEU A 494 -13.09 -22.63 -6.16
N PHE A 495 -11.79 -22.86 -6.02
CA PHE A 495 -10.82 -21.84 -5.64
C PHE A 495 -9.73 -21.78 -6.72
N LEU A 496 -9.67 -20.67 -7.46
CA LEU A 496 -8.70 -20.40 -8.53
C LEU A 496 -7.93 -19.07 -8.31
N GLY A 497 -8.14 -18.40 -7.18
CA GLY A 497 -7.57 -17.09 -6.87
C GLY A 497 -6.03 -17.07 -6.77
N PHE A 498 -5.45 -15.88 -6.85
CA PHE A 498 -4.01 -15.62 -6.92
C PHE A 498 -3.35 -16.47 -8.03
N ASN A 499 -3.88 -16.32 -9.24
CA ASN A 499 -3.37 -16.88 -10.50
C ASN A 499 -3.43 -15.81 -11.60
N ASN A 500 -2.69 -16.02 -12.69
CA ASN A 500 -2.61 -15.14 -13.86
C ASN A 500 -3.77 -15.37 -14.87
N LEU A 501 -4.95 -15.77 -14.40
CA LEU A 501 -6.11 -16.07 -15.25
C LEU A 501 -6.82 -14.78 -15.70
N VAL A 502 -7.33 -14.77 -16.93
CA VAL A 502 -7.85 -13.57 -17.59
C VAL A 502 -9.16 -13.79 -18.35
N GLY A 503 -10.06 -12.82 -18.28
CA GLY A 503 -11.33 -12.80 -19.03
C GLY A 503 -12.54 -13.40 -18.28
N PRO A 504 -13.71 -13.44 -18.94
CA PRO A 504 -14.96 -13.91 -18.34
C PRO A 504 -14.98 -15.43 -18.12
N LEU A 505 -15.97 -15.91 -17.37
CA LEU A 505 -16.25 -17.33 -17.29
C LEU A 505 -16.90 -17.82 -18.61
N PRO A 506 -16.58 -19.04 -19.08
CA PRO A 506 -17.19 -19.59 -20.28
C PRO A 506 -18.65 -19.97 -19.99
N ASN A 507 -19.55 -19.80 -20.98
CA ASN A 507 -20.99 -20.07 -20.84
C ASN A 507 -21.35 -21.47 -20.27
N SER A 508 -20.45 -22.44 -20.32
CA SER A 508 -20.59 -23.77 -19.72
C SER A 508 -20.53 -23.79 -18.18
N THR A 509 -20.09 -22.73 -17.50
CA THR A 509 -20.21 -22.61 -16.03
C THR A 509 -21.65 -22.61 -15.55
N LYS A 510 -22.61 -22.32 -16.43
CA LYS A 510 -24.07 -22.49 -16.22
C LYS A 510 -24.51 -23.95 -16.03
N ASN A 511 -23.57 -24.90 -16.01
CA ASN A 511 -23.80 -26.30 -15.61
C ASN A 511 -23.44 -26.58 -14.14
N LEU A 512 -22.74 -25.67 -13.43
CA LEU A 512 -22.16 -25.90 -12.10
C LEU A 512 -23.18 -25.69 -10.96
N CYS A 513 -24.38 -26.26 -11.09
CA CYS A 513 -25.56 -25.91 -10.29
C CYS A 513 -25.54 -26.41 -8.83
N ARG A 514 -24.40 -26.96 -8.37
CA ARG A 514 -24.11 -27.32 -6.97
C ARG A 514 -23.12 -26.34 -6.30
N LEU A 515 -22.50 -25.46 -7.07
CA LEU A 515 -21.49 -24.51 -6.60
C LEU A 515 -22.10 -23.58 -5.54
N ASN A 516 -21.40 -23.42 -4.43
CA ASN A 516 -21.78 -22.54 -3.32
C ASN A 516 -20.58 -21.79 -2.70
N SER A 517 -19.37 -22.14 -3.11
CA SER A 517 -18.12 -21.55 -2.65
C SER A 517 -17.24 -21.24 -3.86
N LEU A 518 -16.91 -19.97 -4.08
CA LEU A 518 -16.10 -19.53 -5.21
C LEU A 518 -15.06 -18.50 -4.75
N SER A 519 -13.79 -18.75 -5.06
CA SER A 519 -12.72 -17.75 -5.03
C SER A 519 -12.12 -17.59 -6.42
N LEU A 520 -12.14 -16.36 -6.92
CA LEU A 520 -11.42 -15.92 -8.11
C LEU A 520 -10.45 -14.78 -7.80
N SER A 521 -10.12 -14.53 -6.52
CA SER A 521 -9.31 -13.39 -6.07
C SER A 521 -8.08 -13.13 -6.95
N GLY A 522 -7.79 -11.89 -7.31
CA GLY A 522 -6.64 -11.51 -8.14
C GLY A 522 -6.68 -11.95 -9.61
N CYS A 523 -7.66 -12.75 -10.06
CA CYS A 523 -7.86 -13.07 -11.48
C CYS A 523 -8.48 -11.87 -12.21
N ASN A 524 -8.03 -11.53 -13.41
CA ASN A 524 -8.54 -10.37 -14.13
C ASN A 524 -9.84 -10.69 -14.88
N ILE A 525 -10.99 -10.54 -14.20
CA ILE A 525 -12.33 -10.87 -14.74
C ILE A 525 -12.90 -9.72 -15.59
N ASP A 526 -12.79 -8.47 -15.09
CA ASP A 526 -13.26 -7.24 -15.73
C ASP A 526 -14.73 -7.31 -16.22
N ARG A 527 -15.68 -7.49 -15.28
CA ARG A 527 -17.13 -7.59 -15.55
C ARG A 527 -17.97 -6.79 -14.55
N ASP A 528 -19.21 -6.49 -14.94
CA ASP A 528 -20.22 -6.08 -13.96
C ASP A 528 -20.63 -7.28 -13.09
N ILE A 529 -20.83 -7.05 -11.79
CA ILE A 529 -21.15 -8.11 -10.84
C ILE A 529 -22.50 -8.80 -11.13
N ILE A 530 -23.48 -8.09 -11.71
CA ILE A 530 -24.77 -8.67 -12.09
C ILE A 530 -24.63 -9.55 -13.34
N GLU A 531 -23.81 -9.12 -14.31
CA GLU A 531 -23.46 -9.95 -15.48
C GLU A 531 -22.73 -11.23 -15.04
N PHE A 532 -21.71 -11.10 -14.20
CA PHE A 532 -20.96 -12.23 -13.63
C PHE A 532 -21.85 -13.22 -12.88
N LEU A 533 -22.76 -12.75 -12.02
CA LEU A 533 -23.71 -13.64 -11.33
C LEU A 533 -24.70 -14.30 -12.31
N SER A 534 -25.00 -13.67 -13.45
CA SER A 534 -25.78 -14.30 -14.53
C SER A 534 -25.01 -15.41 -15.29
N GLU A 535 -23.68 -15.39 -15.30
CA GLU A 535 -22.83 -16.48 -15.80
C GLU A 535 -22.88 -17.73 -14.90
N LEU A 536 -23.41 -17.59 -13.66
CA LEU A 536 -23.60 -18.64 -12.66
C LEU A 536 -25.10 -18.99 -12.43
N SER A 537 -25.99 -18.52 -13.32
CA SER A 537 -27.45 -18.43 -13.14
C SER A 537 -28.26 -19.71 -12.83
N CYS A 538 -27.68 -20.91 -12.91
CA CYS A 538 -28.36 -22.13 -12.44
C CYS A 538 -28.19 -22.40 -10.93
N VAL A 539 -27.29 -21.67 -10.26
CA VAL A 539 -27.14 -21.69 -8.80
C VAL A 539 -28.17 -20.73 -8.19
N SER A 540 -28.98 -21.21 -7.25
CA SER A 540 -29.87 -20.34 -6.48
C SER A 540 -29.06 -19.42 -5.56
N LEU A 541 -29.28 -18.11 -5.62
CA LEU A 541 -28.49 -17.11 -4.88
C LEU A 541 -28.43 -17.39 -3.36
N ASN A 542 -29.51 -17.92 -2.80
CA ASN A 542 -29.60 -18.26 -1.37
C ASN A 542 -28.75 -19.47 -0.94
N ASN A 543 -28.11 -20.23 -1.85
CA ASN A 543 -27.25 -21.36 -1.50
C ASN A 543 -25.79 -20.97 -1.27
N TRP A 544 -25.35 -19.77 -1.70
CA TRP A 544 -23.96 -19.33 -1.58
C TRP A 544 -23.51 -19.21 -0.13
N GLN A 545 -22.30 -19.69 0.15
CA GLN A 545 -21.64 -19.68 1.47
C GLN A 545 -20.36 -18.84 1.43
N ILE A 546 -19.55 -19.01 0.38
CA ILE A 546 -18.30 -18.25 0.18
C ILE A 546 -18.35 -17.59 -1.19
N LEU A 547 -18.22 -16.26 -1.22
CA LEU A 547 -17.96 -15.52 -2.45
C LEU A 547 -16.74 -14.61 -2.23
N ASP A 548 -15.66 -14.92 -2.92
CA ASP A 548 -14.40 -14.19 -2.92
C ASP A 548 -14.06 -13.74 -4.34
N LEU A 549 -14.13 -12.44 -4.55
CA LEU A 549 -13.85 -11.75 -5.81
C LEU A 549 -12.87 -10.58 -5.58
N GLN A 550 -12.05 -10.63 -4.52
CA GLN A 550 -11.04 -9.61 -4.23
C GLN A 550 -10.15 -9.30 -5.44
N ASN A 551 -9.89 -8.02 -5.74
CA ASN A 551 -8.94 -7.61 -6.78
C ASN A 551 -9.20 -8.27 -8.17
N THR A 552 -10.47 -8.35 -8.60
CA THR A 552 -10.87 -8.99 -9.88
C THR A 552 -11.23 -8.00 -11.00
N ASN A 553 -11.05 -6.70 -10.77
CA ASN A 553 -11.51 -5.60 -11.62
C ASN A 553 -13.04 -5.58 -11.84
N ILE A 554 -13.81 -6.17 -10.93
CA ILE A 554 -15.27 -6.21 -11.02
C ILE A 554 -15.90 -4.82 -10.78
N LYS A 555 -17.02 -4.56 -11.46
CA LYS A 555 -17.74 -3.29 -11.56
C LYS A 555 -19.21 -3.47 -11.12
N GLY A 556 -19.94 -2.36 -11.01
CA GLY A 556 -21.37 -2.36 -10.66
C GLY A 556 -21.63 -1.95 -9.21
N ASN A 557 -22.73 -2.42 -8.64
CA ASN A 557 -23.14 -2.14 -7.26
C ASN A 557 -23.78 -3.35 -6.57
N LEU A 558 -24.04 -3.22 -5.27
CA LEU A 558 -24.50 -4.33 -4.41
C LEU A 558 -26.03 -4.55 -4.40
N SER A 559 -26.83 -3.73 -5.09
CA SER A 559 -28.29 -3.73 -4.94
C SER A 559 -29.01 -4.76 -5.81
N GLY A 560 -30.08 -5.37 -5.29
CA GLY A 560 -31.00 -6.24 -6.04
C GLY A 560 -30.61 -7.72 -6.07
N TRP A 561 -29.36 -8.05 -5.72
CA TRP A 561 -28.85 -9.42 -5.69
C TRP A 561 -28.37 -9.85 -4.30
N LEU A 562 -27.68 -8.97 -3.57
CA LEU A 562 -27.01 -9.30 -2.31
C LEU A 562 -28.00 -9.75 -1.23
N GLU A 563 -29.17 -9.12 -1.16
CA GLU A 563 -30.24 -9.43 -0.20
C GLU A 563 -30.92 -10.79 -0.45
N HIS A 564 -30.50 -11.53 -1.48
CA HIS A 564 -30.93 -12.90 -1.77
C HIS A 564 -29.89 -13.96 -1.35
N MET A 565 -28.65 -13.57 -1.05
CA MET A 565 -27.55 -14.48 -0.67
C MET A 565 -27.49 -14.77 0.85
N THR A 566 -28.61 -15.19 1.44
CA THR A 566 -28.77 -15.28 2.91
C THR A 566 -27.97 -16.37 3.62
N SER A 567 -27.35 -17.30 2.88
CA SER A 567 -26.47 -18.34 3.44
C SER A 567 -24.99 -17.95 3.52
N LEU A 568 -24.59 -16.76 3.03
CA LEU A 568 -23.19 -16.33 3.04
C LEU A 568 -22.60 -16.33 4.46
N THR A 569 -21.42 -16.93 4.59
CA THR A 569 -20.56 -16.92 5.77
C THR A 569 -19.28 -16.12 5.52
N TYR A 570 -18.80 -16.07 4.28
CA TYR A 570 -17.66 -15.27 3.83
C TYR A 570 -18.03 -14.48 2.58
N LEU A 571 -17.85 -13.16 2.62
CA LEU A 571 -17.97 -12.28 1.46
C LEU A 571 -16.75 -11.36 1.38
N ASP A 572 -15.96 -11.48 0.33
CA ASP A 572 -14.87 -10.56 0.01
C ASP A 572 -15.05 -10.03 -1.41
N LEU A 573 -15.24 -8.72 -1.51
CA LEU A 573 -15.33 -7.97 -2.77
C LEU A 573 -14.28 -6.85 -2.82
N SER A 574 -13.23 -6.94 -1.99
CA SER A 574 -12.25 -5.87 -1.79
C SER A 574 -11.45 -5.52 -3.04
N ASN A 575 -10.93 -4.29 -3.10
CA ASN A 575 -10.07 -3.79 -4.18
C ASN A 575 -10.67 -3.95 -5.59
N ASN A 576 -11.95 -3.62 -5.74
CA ASN A 576 -12.66 -3.62 -7.02
C ASN A 576 -13.18 -2.21 -7.38
N PHE A 577 -13.86 -2.11 -8.52
CA PHE A 577 -14.48 -0.87 -9.00
C PHE A 577 -15.99 -0.80 -8.66
N LEU A 578 -16.43 -1.49 -7.59
CA LEU A 578 -17.81 -1.40 -7.13
C LEU A 578 -18.11 0.00 -6.57
N ASN A 579 -19.34 0.45 -6.78
CA ASN A 579 -19.79 1.80 -6.44
C ASN A 579 -21.23 1.82 -5.91
N GLY A 580 -21.76 3.03 -5.70
CA GLY A 580 -23.07 3.25 -5.11
C GLY A 580 -23.05 3.09 -3.58
N SER A 581 -24.22 2.89 -2.99
CA SER A 581 -24.36 2.66 -1.55
C SER A 581 -24.38 1.18 -1.20
N ILE A 582 -23.98 0.87 0.04
CA ILE A 582 -24.22 -0.44 0.65
C ILE A 582 -25.72 -0.53 0.96
N PRO A 583 -26.48 -1.49 0.40
CA PRO A 583 -27.92 -1.55 0.58
C PRO A 583 -28.28 -2.10 1.96
N VAL A 584 -29.35 -1.56 2.57
CA VAL A 584 -29.90 -2.05 3.86
C VAL A 584 -30.15 -3.57 3.83
N GLY A 585 -30.49 -4.14 2.67
CA GLY A 585 -30.69 -5.57 2.47
C GLY A 585 -29.48 -6.47 2.81
N ILE A 586 -28.28 -5.90 2.99
CA ILE A 586 -27.12 -6.62 3.55
C ILE A 586 -27.40 -7.17 4.95
N ASN A 587 -28.34 -6.57 5.70
CA ASN A 587 -28.77 -7.05 7.01
C ASN A 587 -29.48 -8.42 7.00
N LYS A 588 -29.77 -8.99 5.83
CA LYS A 588 -30.33 -10.36 5.73
C LYS A 588 -29.24 -11.45 5.82
N LEU A 589 -27.96 -11.09 5.71
CA LEU A 589 -26.82 -12.02 5.75
C LEU A 589 -26.43 -12.34 7.21
N SER A 590 -27.38 -12.83 8.01
CA SER A 590 -27.17 -13.07 9.46
C SER A 590 -26.20 -14.22 9.77
N ASN A 591 -25.84 -15.03 8.77
CA ASN A 591 -24.82 -16.08 8.87
C ASN A 591 -23.37 -15.57 8.71
N LEU A 592 -23.18 -14.32 8.27
CA LEU A 592 -21.90 -13.78 7.84
C LEU A 592 -20.90 -13.69 9.01
N THR A 593 -19.70 -14.24 8.80
CA THR A 593 -18.57 -14.20 9.75
C THR A 593 -17.45 -13.29 9.27
N PHE A 594 -17.27 -13.16 7.95
CA PHE A 594 -16.28 -12.31 7.31
C PHE A 594 -16.97 -11.44 6.25
N LEU A 595 -16.79 -10.12 6.35
CA LEU A 595 -17.26 -9.13 5.37
C LEU A 595 -16.11 -8.18 5.02
N ASP A 596 -15.65 -8.24 3.77
CA ASP A 596 -14.68 -7.29 3.24
C ASP A 596 -15.20 -6.59 1.97
N LEU A 597 -15.25 -5.26 2.06
CA LEU A 597 -15.65 -4.31 1.03
C LEU A 597 -14.58 -3.22 0.80
N HIS A 598 -13.37 -3.35 1.38
CA HIS A 598 -12.34 -2.30 1.34
C HIS A 598 -11.84 -2.02 -0.09
N GLY A 599 -11.17 -0.88 -0.30
CA GLY A 599 -10.59 -0.52 -1.60
C GLY A 599 -11.58 -0.27 -2.76
N ASN A 600 -12.88 -0.13 -2.48
CA ASN A 600 -13.93 0.13 -3.47
C ASN A 600 -14.39 1.60 -3.49
N SER A 601 -15.21 1.99 -4.47
CA SER A 601 -15.76 3.35 -4.64
C SER A 601 -17.17 3.53 -4.03
N PHE A 602 -17.43 2.92 -2.87
CA PHE A 602 -18.73 3.04 -2.18
C PHE A 602 -18.94 4.44 -1.56
N ALA A 603 -20.21 4.87 -1.48
CA ALA A 603 -20.62 6.16 -0.95
C ALA A 603 -22.00 6.11 -0.26
N GLY A 604 -22.21 6.93 0.76
CA GLY A 604 -23.48 7.02 1.50
C GLY A 604 -23.30 6.91 3.02
N VAL A 605 -24.38 6.52 3.71
CA VAL A 605 -24.39 6.45 5.18
C VAL A 605 -24.69 5.02 5.65
N ILE A 606 -23.78 4.45 6.44
CA ILE A 606 -23.97 3.19 7.15
C ILE A 606 -24.67 3.51 8.48
N LEU A 607 -25.88 2.98 8.63
CA LEU A 607 -26.74 3.07 9.81
C LEU A 607 -26.84 1.72 10.54
N GLU A 608 -27.31 1.70 11.79
CA GLU A 608 -27.55 0.50 12.60
C GLU A 608 -28.37 -0.55 11.85
N THR A 609 -29.32 -0.10 11.04
CA THR A 609 -30.21 -0.96 10.23
C THR A 609 -29.48 -1.85 9.23
N HIS A 610 -28.24 -1.51 8.84
CA HIS A 610 -27.38 -2.36 8.00
C HIS A 610 -26.66 -3.43 8.83
N LEU A 611 -26.45 -3.18 10.13
CA LEU A 611 -25.57 -3.96 11.02
C LEU A 611 -26.34 -4.82 12.04
N MET A 612 -27.61 -4.51 12.30
CA MET A 612 -28.43 -5.02 13.42
C MET A 612 -28.64 -6.55 13.49
N ASN A 613 -28.33 -7.30 12.44
CA ASN A 613 -28.57 -8.75 12.35
C ASN A 613 -27.29 -9.60 12.31
N PHE A 614 -26.10 -8.98 12.33
CA PHE A 614 -24.80 -9.65 12.16
C PHE A 614 -24.33 -10.40 13.42
N THR A 615 -25.14 -11.33 13.94
CA THR A 615 -24.88 -12.07 15.20
C THR A 615 -23.63 -12.98 15.21
N ARG A 616 -22.96 -13.15 14.08
CA ARG A 616 -21.79 -14.04 13.90
C ARG A 616 -20.54 -13.36 13.35
N LEU A 617 -20.61 -12.05 13.09
CA LEU A 617 -19.55 -11.31 12.40
C LEU A 617 -18.30 -11.21 13.28
N LYS A 618 -17.15 -11.57 12.70
CA LYS A 618 -15.81 -11.58 13.31
C LYS A 618 -14.85 -10.61 12.64
N PHE A 619 -14.96 -10.46 11.32
CA PHE A 619 -14.09 -9.60 10.52
C PHE A 619 -14.97 -8.63 9.74
N LEU A 620 -14.78 -7.33 9.97
CA LEU A 620 -15.51 -6.27 9.28
C LEU A 620 -14.52 -5.27 8.70
N ARG A 621 -14.36 -5.28 7.38
CA ARG A 621 -13.48 -4.40 6.62
C ARG A 621 -14.29 -3.56 5.63
N VAL A 622 -14.39 -2.25 5.87
CA VAL A 622 -15.09 -1.30 4.99
C VAL A 622 -14.32 0.02 4.99
N SER A 623 -13.90 0.48 3.80
CA SER A 623 -13.12 1.71 3.67
C SER A 623 -13.69 2.66 2.62
N GLY A 624 -13.71 3.97 2.90
CA GLY A 624 -13.96 4.97 1.85
C GLY A 624 -14.33 6.37 2.35
N SER A 625 -13.66 7.40 1.82
CA SER A 625 -13.87 8.83 2.16
C SER A 625 -15.28 9.38 1.91
N SER A 626 -16.09 8.62 1.18
CA SER A 626 -17.47 8.93 0.82
C SER A 626 -18.51 8.17 1.65
N LEU A 627 -18.06 7.34 2.60
CA LEU A 627 -18.90 6.66 3.58
C LEU A 627 -18.90 7.42 4.92
N GLU A 628 -20.08 7.61 5.49
CA GLU A 628 -20.30 8.07 6.87
C GLU A 628 -20.86 6.89 7.69
N VAL A 629 -20.30 6.61 8.86
CA VAL A 629 -20.83 5.60 9.79
C VAL A 629 -21.54 6.34 10.91
N LYS A 630 -22.87 6.30 10.90
CA LYS A 630 -23.72 7.10 11.78
C LYS A 630 -24.62 6.18 12.59
N VAL A 631 -24.31 6.04 13.87
CA VAL A 631 -25.06 5.21 14.82
C VAL A 631 -25.28 5.95 16.14
N GLU A 632 -26.37 5.65 16.84
CA GLU A 632 -26.68 6.26 18.13
C GLU A 632 -25.65 5.90 19.23
N ASP A 633 -25.41 6.85 20.14
CA ASP A 633 -24.47 6.75 21.27
C ASP A 633 -24.79 5.61 22.27
N ASN A 634 -26.02 5.09 22.21
CA ASN A 634 -26.58 4.02 23.05
C ASN A 634 -26.59 2.64 22.33
N TRP A 635 -26.16 2.59 21.06
CA TRP A 635 -26.33 1.41 20.22
C TRP A 635 -25.44 0.25 20.68
N VAL A 636 -26.05 -0.93 20.81
CA VAL A 636 -25.36 -2.18 21.17
C VAL A 636 -25.22 -3.02 19.90
N PRO A 637 -24.01 -3.13 19.31
CA PRO A 637 -23.77 -4.01 18.18
C PRO A 637 -24.02 -5.49 18.54
N PRO A 638 -24.64 -6.29 17.65
CA PRO A 638 -24.96 -7.70 17.92
C PRO A 638 -23.77 -8.66 17.77
N PHE A 639 -22.56 -8.14 17.52
CA PHE A 639 -21.34 -8.91 17.26
C PHE A 639 -20.22 -8.61 18.27
N GLN A 640 -19.19 -9.46 18.22
CA GLN A 640 -17.88 -9.25 18.82
C GLN A 640 -16.83 -9.52 17.74
N VAL A 641 -16.40 -8.46 17.05
CA VAL A 641 -15.37 -8.60 16.01
C VAL A 641 -13.97 -8.79 16.62
N GLN A 642 -13.16 -9.59 15.92
CA GLN A 642 -11.72 -9.73 16.13
C GLN A 642 -10.96 -8.70 15.29
N GLU A 643 -11.47 -8.38 14.10
CA GLU A 643 -10.93 -7.38 13.20
C GLU A 643 -11.98 -6.31 12.87
N LEU A 644 -11.57 -5.05 13.02
CA LEU A 644 -12.34 -3.89 12.59
C LEU A 644 -11.47 -2.91 11.78
N VAL A 645 -11.72 -2.85 10.47
CA VAL A 645 -11.12 -1.85 9.57
C VAL A 645 -12.24 -0.94 9.08
N LEU A 646 -12.21 0.32 9.52
CA LEU A 646 -13.11 1.41 9.10
C LEU A 646 -12.32 2.60 8.53
N SER A 647 -11.16 2.32 7.94
CA SER A 647 -10.24 3.32 7.41
C SER A 647 -10.87 4.22 6.35
N SER A 648 -10.56 5.51 6.37
CA SER A 648 -11.18 6.57 5.57
C SER A 648 -12.70 6.77 5.74
N CYS A 649 -13.43 5.91 6.45
CA CYS A 649 -14.85 6.09 6.72
C CYS A 649 -15.05 7.19 7.78
N ARG A 650 -15.99 8.12 7.57
CA ARG A 650 -16.23 9.23 8.50
C ARG A 650 -16.89 8.70 9.78
N LEU A 651 -16.11 8.66 10.86
CA LEU A 651 -16.54 8.29 12.22
C LEU A 651 -16.51 9.48 13.19
N GLY A 652 -15.67 10.48 12.90
CA GLY A 652 -15.45 11.62 13.78
C GLY A 652 -16.62 12.60 13.90
N PRO A 653 -16.51 13.60 14.79
CA PRO A 653 -15.26 14.03 15.44
C PRO A 653 -14.87 13.22 16.69
N ARG A 654 -15.74 12.40 17.29
CA ARG A 654 -15.43 11.67 18.53
C ARG A 654 -15.10 10.21 18.30
N PHE A 655 -14.44 9.57 19.28
CA PHE A 655 -14.31 8.11 19.30
C PHE A 655 -15.71 7.46 19.47
N PRO A 656 -16.13 6.55 18.56
CA PRO A 656 -17.45 5.91 18.64
C PRO A 656 -17.64 5.11 19.94
N ARG A 657 -18.68 5.43 20.70
CA ARG A 657 -18.91 4.84 22.04
C ARG A 657 -19.11 3.32 22.04
N TRP A 658 -19.73 2.77 20.99
CA TRP A 658 -19.98 1.33 20.85
C TRP A 658 -18.70 0.49 20.76
N LEU A 659 -17.53 1.09 20.48
CA LEU A 659 -16.23 0.39 20.54
C LEU A 659 -15.92 -0.14 21.95
N GLN A 660 -16.42 0.51 23.01
CA GLN A 660 -16.32 0.03 24.40
C GLN A 660 -16.96 -1.36 24.61
N LEU A 661 -17.86 -1.76 23.71
CA LEU A 661 -18.57 -3.02 23.76
C LEU A 661 -17.87 -4.13 22.97
N GLN A 662 -16.79 -3.84 22.23
CA GLN A 662 -16.04 -4.82 21.44
C GLN A 662 -14.80 -5.30 22.21
N GLN A 663 -14.92 -6.42 22.91
CA GLN A 663 -13.88 -6.93 23.84
C GLN A 663 -12.94 -7.97 23.22
N LYS A 664 -13.03 -8.21 21.91
CA LYS A 664 -12.27 -9.25 21.19
C LYS A 664 -11.35 -8.71 20.10
N ILE A 665 -11.23 -7.39 19.99
CA ILE A 665 -10.48 -6.74 18.92
C ILE A 665 -8.98 -7.02 19.10
N GLU A 666 -8.48 -7.85 18.19
CA GLU A 666 -7.06 -8.14 17.97
C GLU A 666 -6.44 -7.10 17.01
N LEU A 667 -7.29 -6.42 16.21
CA LEU A 667 -6.91 -5.51 15.14
C LEU A 667 -7.91 -4.35 15.00
N LEU A 668 -7.42 -3.11 15.08
CA LEU A 668 -8.22 -1.91 14.89
C LEU A 668 -7.56 -0.91 13.93
N ASP A 669 -8.17 -0.67 12.77
CA ASP A 669 -7.81 0.41 11.85
C ASP A 669 -8.96 1.43 11.73
N LEU A 670 -8.76 2.59 12.36
CA LEU A 670 -9.62 3.78 12.26
C LEU A 670 -8.82 4.95 11.66
N SER A 671 -7.87 4.66 10.77
CA SER A 671 -7.06 5.68 10.12
C SER A 671 -7.90 6.54 9.17
N ASP A 672 -7.59 7.84 9.08
CA ASP A 672 -8.26 8.77 8.16
C ASP A 672 -9.79 8.92 8.38
N SER A 673 -10.29 8.51 9.55
CA SER A 673 -11.73 8.51 9.87
C SER A 673 -12.30 9.85 10.37
N GLY A 674 -11.47 10.91 10.37
CA GLY A 674 -11.85 12.28 10.76
C GLY A 674 -12.03 12.51 12.27
N ILE A 675 -11.45 11.65 13.11
CA ILE A 675 -11.54 11.74 14.57
C ILE A 675 -10.70 12.93 15.07
N ALA A 676 -11.30 13.79 15.89
CA ALA A 676 -10.75 15.03 16.43
C ALA A 676 -11.04 15.12 17.94
N ASP A 677 -10.50 14.14 18.67
CA ASP A 677 -10.80 13.85 20.09
C ASP A 677 -9.52 13.37 20.80
N THR A 678 -9.57 13.20 22.11
CA THR A 678 -8.49 12.55 22.88
C THR A 678 -8.70 11.03 22.92
N ILE A 679 -7.63 10.22 22.92
CA ILE A 679 -7.76 8.76 23.08
C ILE A 679 -8.29 8.48 24.51
N PRO A 680 -9.49 7.92 24.69
CA PRO A 680 -10.10 7.82 26.01
C PRO A 680 -9.38 6.82 26.93
N TYR A 681 -9.39 7.07 28.24
CA TYR A 681 -8.70 6.19 29.22
C TYR A 681 -9.14 4.72 29.17
N TRP A 682 -10.39 4.44 28.79
CA TRP A 682 -10.92 3.07 28.68
C TRP A 682 -10.32 2.29 27.51
N PHE A 683 -9.83 2.99 26.48
CA PHE A 683 -9.35 2.42 25.23
C PHE A 683 -8.21 1.43 25.47
N TRP A 684 -7.18 1.88 26.18
CA TRP A 684 -5.98 1.10 26.50
C TRP A 684 -6.24 -0.09 27.44
N ASN A 685 -7.32 -0.03 28.23
CA ASN A 685 -7.71 -1.13 29.12
C ASN A 685 -8.50 -2.21 28.36
N ILE A 686 -9.44 -1.80 27.49
CA ILE A 686 -10.29 -2.72 26.72
C ILE A 686 -9.49 -3.38 25.58
N PHE A 687 -8.63 -2.62 24.91
CA PHE A 687 -7.75 -3.10 23.84
C PHE A 687 -6.35 -3.46 24.34
N SER A 688 -6.23 -3.92 25.60
CA SER A 688 -4.94 -4.27 26.22
C SER A 688 -4.25 -5.49 25.59
N SER A 689 -5.02 -6.38 24.94
CA SER A 689 -4.54 -7.54 24.17
C SER A 689 -4.57 -7.32 22.65
N ILE A 690 -4.65 -6.07 22.18
CA ILE A 690 -4.64 -5.77 20.74
C ILE A 690 -3.25 -6.06 20.16
N MET A 691 -3.20 -6.69 19.00
CA MET A 691 -1.96 -6.92 18.27
C MET A 691 -1.60 -5.72 17.40
N ILE A 692 -2.58 -5.13 16.72
CA ILE A 692 -2.35 -4.08 15.72
C ILE A 692 -3.34 -2.93 15.87
N LEU A 693 -2.78 -1.72 15.95
CA LEU A 693 -3.51 -0.48 16.15
C LEU A 693 -3.08 0.59 15.15
N ASN A 694 -3.99 0.98 14.25
CA ASN A 694 -3.82 2.09 13.33
C ASN A 694 -4.88 3.18 13.57
N LEU A 695 -4.44 4.32 14.11
CA LEU A 695 -5.27 5.53 14.29
C LEU A 695 -4.72 6.72 13.49
N SER A 696 -3.85 6.45 12.51
CA SER A 696 -3.10 7.48 11.78
C SER A 696 -3.99 8.41 10.94
N ASN A 697 -3.46 9.57 10.55
CA ASN A 697 -4.11 10.51 9.63
C ASN A 697 -5.45 11.07 10.15
N ASN A 698 -5.54 11.29 11.46
CA ASN A 698 -6.68 11.91 12.14
C ASN A 698 -6.26 13.26 12.75
N GLN A 699 -7.08 13.82 13.63
CA GLN A 699 -6.81 15.03 14.43
C GLN A 699 -6.77 14.67 15.94
N ILE A 700 -6.37 13.44 16.26
CA ILE A 700 -6.38 12.91 17.64
C ILE A 700 -5.33 13.62 18.48
N SER A 701 -5.68 14.01 19.70
CA SER A 701 -4.83 14.81 20.58
C SER A 701 -4.64 14.21 21.98
N GLY A 702 -3.74 14.80 22.75
CA GLY A 702 -3.40 14.37 24.12
C GLY A 702 -2.05 13.64 24.20
N MET A 703 -1.77 13.09 25.37
CA MET A 703 -0.54 12.35 25.68
C MET A 703 -0.77 10.84 25.63
N LEU A 704 0.28 10.09 25.29
CA LEU A 704 0.26 8.62 25.37
C LEU A 704 0.48 8.13 26.81
N PRO A 705 -0.20 7.05 27.25
CA PRO A 705 -0.07 6.54 28.61
C PRO A 705 1.16 5.63 28.77
N SER A 706 1.67 5.53 29.99
CA SER A 706 2.72 4.56 30.34
C SER A 706 2.27 3.09 30.28
N SER A 707 0.96 2.82 30.17
CA SER A 707 0.42 1.46 30.04
C SER A 707 0.81 0.75 28.73
N LEU A 708 1.29 1.50 27.73
CA LEU A 708 1.84 0.96 26.47
C LEU A 708 3.03 0.01 26.67
N GLU A 709 3.77 0.16 27.78
CA GLU A 709 4.86 -0.76 28.16
C GLU A 709 4.34 -2.18 28.49
N ASN A 710 3.10 -2.28 28.99
CA ASN A 710 2.49 -3.53 29.43
C ASN A 710 1.65 -4.24 28.35
N MET A 711 1.54 -3.69 27.13
CA MET A 711 0.74 -4.24 26.04
C MET A 711 1.51 -5.34 25.30
N THR A 712 1.71 -6.46 25.97
CA THR A 712 2.57 -7.60 25.55
C THR A 712 2.14 -8.31 24.26
N SER A 713 0.94 -8.03 23.73
CA SER A 713 0.48 -8.54 22.44
C SER A 713 0.73 -7.56 21.28
N LEU A 714 1.07 -6.29 21.55
CA LEU A 714 1.11 -5.23 20.55
C LEU A 714 2.36 -5.36 19.67
N GLU A 715 2.17 -5.71 18.41
CA GLU A 715 3.24 -5.90 17.42
C GLU A 715 3.39 -4.65 16.53
N VAL A 716 2.29 -4.00 16.15
CA VAL A 716 2.28 -2.86 15.23
C VAL A 716 1.46 -1.69 15.78
N LEU A 717 2.10 -0.53 15.89
CA LEU A 717 1.49 0.70 16.38
C LEU A 717 1.69 1.87 15.40
N ASN A 718 0.59 2.32 14.78
CA ASN A 718 0.57 3.46 13.86
C ASN A 718 -0.34 4.59 14.38
N LEU A 719 0.28 5.66 14.88
CA LEU A 719 -0.41 6.88 15.32
C LEU A 719 0.03 8.12 14.51
N GLY A 720 0.75 7.93 13.40
CA GLY A 720 1.32 9.01 12.59
C GLY A 720 0.26 9.98 12.02
N SER A 721 0.65 11.21 11.71
CA SER A 721 -0.24 12.27 11.19
C SER A 721 -1.43 12.54 12.13
N ASN A 722 -1.15 13.14 13.29
CA ASN A 722 -2.13 13.44 14.35
C ASN A 722 -1.72 14.72 15.13
N HIS A 723 -2.35 14.97 16.28
CA HIS A 723 -2.07 16.10 17.20
C HIS A 723 -1.66 15.62 18.61
N LEU A 724 -1.07 14.42 18.70
CA LEU A 724 -0.54 13.86 19.94
C LEU A 724 0.72 14.64 20.38
N HIS A 725 0.91 14.76 21.68
CA HIS A 725 1.96 15.63 22.24
C HIS A 725 2.53 15.12 23.57
N GLY A 726 3.60 15.78 24.02
CA GLY A 726 4.31 15.44 25.25
C GLY A 726 5.42 14.41 25.02
N PHE A 727 5.89 13.79 26.11
CA PHE A 727 6.98 12.82 26.07
C PHE A 727 6.52 11.45 25.53
N LEU A 728 7.42 10.75 24.85
CA LEU A 728 7.20 9.36 24.43
C LEU A 728 7.32 8.42 25.65
N PRO A 729 6.36 7.52 25.88
CA PRO A 729 6.41 6.56 26.97
C PRO A 729 7.36 5.39 26.67
N PHE A 730 7.63 4.56 27.67
CA PHE A 730 8.16 3.22 27.42
C PHE A 730 7.15 2.38 26.62
N LEU A 731 7.68 1.46 25.81
CA LEU A 731 6.93 0.67 24.84
C LEU A 731 7.16 -0.83 25.07
N SER A 732 6.20 -1.67 24.70
CA SER A 732 6.27 -3.13 24.84
C SER A 732 7.45 -3.74 24.06
N ASP A 733 8.01 -4.86 24.57
CA ASP A 733 9.04 -5.66 23.90
C ASP A 733 8.52 -6.48 22.70
N SER A 734 7.20 -6.59 22.56
CA SER A 734 6.51 -7.28 21.45
C SER A 734 6.52 -6.48 20.13
N LEU A 735 6.78 -5.17 20.18
CA LEU A 735 6.69 -4.30 19.00
C LEU A 735 7.75 -4.66 17.94
N THR A 736 7.28 -4.86 16.72
CA THR A 736 8.09 -5.03 15.50
C THR A 736 8.05 -3.78 14.61
N TRP A 737 6.99 -2.98 14.69
CA TRP A 737 6.75 -1.85 13.79
C TRP A 737 6.16 -0.65 14.54
N LEU A 738 6.73 0.54 14.33
CA LEU A 738 6.32 1.77 15.00
C LEU A 738 6.29 2.99 14.05
N ASN A 739 5.17 3.71 14.03
CA ASN A 739 5.07 5.02 13.37
C ASN A 739 4.34 6.05 14.26
N PHE A 740 5.07 7.10 14.64
CA PHE A 740 4.61 8.28 15.37
C PHE A 740 4.89 9.60 14.62
N SER A 741 5.13 9.53 13.30
CA SER A 741 5.46 10.70 12.48
C SER A 741 4.39 11.80 12.53
N ASN A 742 4.75 13.03 12.14
CA ASN A 742 3.81 14.13 11.89
C ASN A 742 2.88 14.37 13.10
N ASN A 743 3.49 14.62 14.27
CA ASN A 743 2.84 14.84 15.56
C ASN A 743 3.59 15.96 16.33
N MET A 744 3.29 16.16 17.62
CA MET A 744 3.91 17.17 18.49
C MET A 744 4.62 16.53 19.70
N PHE A 745 5.18 15.32 19.54
CA PHE A 745 5.98 14.68 20.58
C PHE A 745 7.28 15.46 20.83
N SER A 746 7.70 15.57 22.09
CA SER A 746 8.84 16.39 22.48
C SER A 746 9.62 15.83 23.67
N GLY A 747 10.82 16.37 23.91
CA GLY A 747 11.74 15.88 24.93
C GLY A 747 12.55 14.67 24.49
N SER A 748 13.11 13.94 25.44
CA SER A 748 14.06 12.85 25.18
C SER A 748 13.40 11.52 24.82
N LEU A 749 14.10 10.71 24.01
CA LEU A 749 13.76 9.31 23.84
C LEU A 749 14.05 8.54 25.13
N PRO A 750 13.13 7.68 25.62
CA PRO A 750 13.40 6.79 26.74
C PRO A 750 14.68 5.95 26.51
N TRP A 751 15.48 5.77 27.57
CA TRP A 751 16.78 5.09 27.46
C TRP A 751 16.69 3.65 26.90
N SER A 752 15.55 2.99 27.06
CA SER A 752 15.23 1.64 26.57
C SER A 752 14.21 1.62 25.41
N PHE A 753 14.00 2.75 24.72
CA PHE A 753 13.03 2.89 23.63
C PHE A 753 13.29 1.91 22.46
N PHE A 754 14.56 1.73 22.09
CA PHE A 754 14.96 0.84 21.00
C PHE A 754 15.04 -0.62 21.47
N LYS A 755 14.03 -1.41 21.08
CA LYS A 755 13.91 -2.85 21.38
C LYS A 755 14.59 -3.73 20.31
N PRO A 756 15.05 -4.96 20.63
CA PRO A 756 15.72 -5.83 19.67
C PRO A 756 14.88 -6.25 18.45
N ASN A 757 13.57 -6.41 18.67
CA ASN A 757 12.58 -6.91 17.70
C ASN A 757 12.08 -5.86 16.70
N LEU A 758 12.35 -4.57 16.95
CA LEU A 758 11.89 -3.49 16.08
C LEU A 758 12.58 -3.55 14.72
N PHE A 759 11.76 -3.77 13.69
CA PHE A 759 12.11 -3.80 12.28
C PHE A 759 12.00 -2.42 11.64
N THR A 760 10.99 -1.63 12.02
CA THR A 760 10.76 -0.26 11.51
C THR A 760 10.44 0.71 12.64
N VAL A 761 11.12 1.87 12.63
CA VAL A 761 10.86 3.00 13.54
C VAL A 761 10.81 4.29 12.74
N VAL A 762 9.65 4.96 12.74
CA VAL A 762 9.44 6.24 12.03
C VAL A 762 8.85 7.29 12.99
N LEU A 763 9.63 8.35 13.26
CA LEU A 763 9.35 9.42 14.23
C LEU A 763 9.43 10.83 13.61
N THR A 764 9.51 10.94 12.28
CA THR A 764 9.76 12.22 11.59
C THR A 764 8.73 13.30 11.89
N ASN A 765 9.14 14.57 11.74
CA ASN A 765 8.28 15.75 11.89
C ASN A 765 7.59 15.78 13.26
N ASN A 766 8.43 15.91 14.28
CA ASN A 766 8.09 16.05 15.70
C ASN A 766 9.06 17.07 16.34
N SER A 767 9.08 17.19 17.66
CA SER A 767 9.99 18.07 18.42
C SER A 767 10.85 17.29 19.43
N ILE A 768 11.23 16.06 19.09
CA ILE A 768 12.05 15.18 19.94
C ILE A 768 13.46 15.77 20.05
N SER A 769 13.95 15.93 21.29
CA SER A 769 15.05 16.83 21.64
C SER A 769 15.98 16.24 22.69
N ASP A 770 16.86 15.32 22.29
CA ASP A 770 18.04 14.88 23.08
C ASP A 770 19.09 14.25 22.16
N VAL A 771 20.11 13.61 22.73
CA VAL A 771 21.00 12.67 22.04
C VAL A 771 20.28 11.35 21.73
N ILE A 772 20.67 10.68 20.64
CA ILE A 772 20.16 9.35 20.31
C ILE A 772 20.70 8.33 21.34
N PRO A 773 19.83 7.64 22.13
CA PRO A 773 20.30 6.75 23.19
C PRO A 773 20.98 5.49 22.64
N SER A 774 21.98 5.00 23.36
CA SER A 774 22.79 3.83 22.99
C SER A 774 22.03 2.49 22.99
N SER A 775 20.76 2.46 23.39
CA SER A 775 19.88 1.30 23.15
C SER A 775 19.65 1.03 21.65
N ILE A 776 19.88 2.01 20.77
CA ILE A 776 19.85 1.79 19.30
C ILE A 776 20.84 0.69 18.85
N CYS A 777 21.91 0.47 19.62
CA CYS A 777 22.87 -0.62 19.40
C CYS A 777 22.28 -2.03 19.61
N ASN A 778 21.14 -2.15 20.29
CA ASN A 778 20.50 -3.43 20.62
C ASN A 778 19.60 -3.96 19.49
N MET A 779 19.27 -3.14 18.50
CA MET A 779 18.34 -3.50 17.42
C MET A 779 19.02 -4.47 16.46
N GLN A 780 18.49 -5.69 16.32
CA GLN A 780 19.10 -6.74 15.49
C GLN A 780 18.40 -6.90 14.14
N TYR A 781 17.12 -6.55 14.06
CA TYR A 781 16.28 -6.72 12.86
C TYR A 781 15.91 -5.41 12.16
N LEU A 782 16.35 -4.25 12.69
CA LEU A 782 16.05 -2.94 12.15
C LEU A 782 16.43 -2.82 10.65
N SER A 783 15.44 -2.46 9.84
CA SER A 783 15.54 -2.23 8.39
C SER A 783 15.35 -0.77 8.02
N ILE A 784 14.38 -0.08 8.66
CA ILE A 784 14.01 1.30 8.35
C ILE A 784 14.03 2.14 9.64
N LEU A 785 14.89 3.15 9.66
CA LEU A 785 14.94 4.18 10.70
C LEU A 785 14.74 5.55 10.07
N ASP A 786 13.68 6.25 10.47
CA ASP A 786 13.47 7.66 10.17
C ASP A 786 13.20 8.44 11.46
N MET A 787 14.05 9.41 11.75
CA MET A 787 13.87 10.41 12.82
C MET A 787 14.16 11.82 12.31
N SER A 788 13.93 12.06 11.01
CA SER A 788 14.13 13.34 10.35
C SER A 788 13.23 14.45 10.90
N SER A 789 13.53 15.71 10.59
CA SER A 789 12.74 16.88 11.00
C SER A 789 12.39 16.89 12.50
N ASN A 790 13.43 16.88 13.34
CA ASN A 790 13.35 16.85 14.80
C ASN A 790 14.45 17.76 15.41
N GLU A 791 14.60 17.74 16.74
CA GLU A 791 15.59 18.56 17.46
C GLU A 791 16.78 17.75 18.01
N LEU A 792 17.03 16.54 17.50
CA LEU A 792 18.08 15.63 17.97
C LEU A 792 19.48 16.21 17.80
N PHE A 793 20.37 16.02 18.78
CA PHE A 793 21.74 16.55 18.78
C PHE A 793 22.78 15.53 19.27
N GLY A 794 24.04 15.94 19.35
CA GLY A 794 25.15 15.06 19.72
C GLY A 794 25.65 14.22 18.55
N GLU A 795 26.44 13.17 18.83
CA GLU A 795 27.05 12.33 17.81
C GLU A 795 26.24 11.07 17.51
N LEU A 796 26.37 10.56 16.28
CA LEU A 796 25.79 9.27 15.88
C LEU A 796 26.53 8.10 16.57
N PRO A 797 25.85 7.19 17.29
CA PRO A 797 26.50 6.06 17.96
C PRO A 797 27.29 5.15 17.00
N ASN A 798 28.52 4.76 17.37
CA ASN A 798 29.40 3.93 16.52
C ASN A 798 29.25 2.43 16.77
N CYS A 799 28.01 1.92 16.71
CA CYS A 799 27.63 0.57 17.16
C CYS A 799 26.72 -0.21 16.21
N TRP A 800 26.50 0.26 14.97
CA TRP A 800 25.53 -0.28 14.00
C TRP A 800 25.74 -1.74 13.53
N TYR A 801 26.71 -2.46 14.11
CA TYR A 801 27.01 -3.86 13.83
C TYR A 801 25.79 -4.79 14.07
N GLY A 802 24.95 -4.51 15.06
CA GLY A 802 23.77 -5.33 15.39
C GLY A 802 22.75 -5.37 14.24
N ALA A 803 22.35 -4.21 13.73
CA ALA A 803 21.40 -4.07 12.63
C ALA A 803 22.01 -4.34 11.23
N SER A 804 23.33 -4.52 11.13
CA SER A 804 24.08 -4.53 9.86
C SER A 804 23.52 -5.44 8.77
N LYS A 805 22.98 -6.61 9.14
CA LYS A 805 22.39 -7.58 8.21
C LYS A 805 21.09 -7.09 7.54
N TYR A 806 20.32 -6.23 8.21
CA TYR A 806 18.96 -5.84 7.80
C TYR A 806 18.80 -4.35 7.50
N LEU A 807 19.66 -3.48 8.01
CA LEU A 807 19.51 -2.02 7.90
C LEU A 807 19.68 -1.53 6.46
N ASN A 808 18.56 -1.09 5.87
CA ASN A 808 18.46 -0.63 4.48
C ASN A 808 18.30 0.89 4.35
N VAL A 809 17.61 1.53 5.30
CA VAL A 809 17.22 2.94 5.23
C VAL A 809 17.56 3.66 6.55
N ILE A 810 18.26 4.77 6.42
CA ILE A 810 18.47 5.75 7.49
C ILE A 810 18.08 7.13 6.94
N ASP A 811 17.08 7.77 7.56
CA ASP A 811 16.85 9.21 7.44
C ASP A 811 16.94 9.87 8.82
N LEU A 812 17.91 10.77 8.97
CA LEU A 812 18.07 11.62 10.16
C LEU A 812 18.23 13.09 9.73
N SER A 813 17.73 13.45 8.55
CA SER A 813 17.83 14.78 7.97
C SER A 813 17.10 15.84 8.80
N ASN A 814 17.42 17.12 8.60
CA ASN A 814 16.79 18.26 9.28
C ASN A 814 16.78 18.09 10.81
N ASN A 815 17.98 18.05 11.40
CA ASN A 815 18.22 17.85 12.83
C ASN A 815 19.43 18.70 13.27
N LYS A 816 19.94 18.48 14.50
CA LYS A 816 21.09 19.21 15.07
C LYS A 816 22.29 18.29 15.35
N LEU A 817 22.34 17.12 14.71
CA LEU A 817 23.36 16.07 14.91
C LEU A 817 24.73 16.53 14.44
N SER A 818 25.79 16.05 15.10
CA SER A 818 27.17 16.50 14.94
C SER A 818 28.18 15.35 15.03
N GLY A 819 29.48 15.66 15.06
CA GLY A 819 30.55 14.66 15.03
C GLY A 819 30.88 14.21 13.61
N GLN A 820 31.30 12.95 13.46
CA GLN A 820 31.67 12.32 12.17
C GLN A 820 30.76 11.13 11.84
N LEU A 821 30.76 10.66 10.60
CA LEU A 821 30.01 9.45 10.21
C LEU A 821 30.61 8.19 10.86
N PRO A 822 29.83 7.41 11.64
CA PRO A 822 30.37 6.30 12.43
C PRO A 822 30.83 5.13 11.56
N SER A 823 32.07 4.68 11.82
CA SER A 823 32.76 3.61 11.09
C SER A 823 32.02 2.26 11.04
N SER A 824 31.08 2.00 11.96
CA SER A 824 30.29 0.78 11.99
C SER A 824 29.24 0.70 10.86
N LEU A 825 28.86 1.83 10.25
CA LEU A 825 27.91 1.84 9.13
C LEU A 825 28.45 1.14 7.87
N GLN A 826 29.78 0.97 7.75
CA GLN A 826 30.39 0.29 6.60
C GLN A 826 30.02 -1.20 6.47
N TYR A 827 29.40 -1.78 7.50
CA TYR A 827 28.97 -3.18 7.53
C TYR A 827 27.48 -3.34 7.19
N CYS A 828 26.72 -2.25 7.10
CA CYS A 828 25.28 -2.26 6.85
C CYS A 828 24.94 -2.41 5.36
N SER A 829 23.81 -3.05 5.04
CA SER A 829 23.37 -3.32 3.65
C SER A 829 22.68 -2.12 2.95
N LEU A 830 23.02 -0.90 3.33
CA LEU A 830 22.29 0.35 3.08
C LEU A 830 21.96 0.62 1.59
N VAL A 831 20.71 1.07 1.38
CA VAL A 831 20.11 1.45 0.08
C VAL A 831 19.79 2.95 0.04
N PHE A 832 19.39 3.54 1.17
CA PHE A 832 19.06 4.96 1.32
C PHE A 832 19.76 5.54 2.56
N ILE A 833 20.41 6.69 2.38
CA ILE A 833 20.98 7.52 3.45
C ILE A 833 20.62 8.98 3.17
N ASP A 834 19.82 9.60 4.03
CA ASP A 834 19.73 11.06 4.13
C ASP A 834 20.13 11.51 5.56
N LEU A 835 21.17 12.34 5.62
CA LEU A 835 21.69 12.98 6.82
C LEU A 835 21.83 14.49 6.61
N GLY A 836 21.13 15.04 5.62
CA GLY A 836 21.19 16.43 5.24
C GLY A 836 20.66 17.39 6.30
N GLN A 837 20.95 18.69 6.17
CA GLN A 837 20.48 19.75 7.08
C GLN A 837 20.81 19.42 8.55
N ASN A 838 22.10 19.25 8.82
CA ASN A 838 22.65 18.86 10.13
C ASN A 838 23.98 19.59 10.40
N LYS A 839 24.72 19.19 11.43
CA LYS A 839 26.03 19.72 11.83
C LYS A 839 27.12 18.65 11.79
N LEU A 840 26.96 17.63 10.94
CA LEU A 840 27.96 16.58 10.73
C LEU A 840 29.21 17.16 10.06
N SER A 841 30.36 16.58 10.36
CA SER A 841 31.67 17.18 10.09
C SER A 841 32.76 16.15 9.83
N GLY A 842 33.97 16.62 9.53
CA GLY A 842 35.10 15.77 9.12
C GLY A 842 35.08 15.49 7.61
N GLU A 843 35.81 14.46 7.19
CA GLU A 843 35.86 14.06 5.78
C GLU A 843 34.74 13.06 5.46
N ILE A 844 34.25 13.09 4.21
CA ILE A 844 33.36 12.04 3.69
C ILE A 844 34.17 10.73 3.63
N PRO A 845 33.81 9.64 4.34
CA PRO A 845 34.68 8.48 4.42
C PRO A 845 34.67 7.63 3.14
N ALA A 846 35.86 7.22 2.69
CA ALA A 846 36.04 6.32 1.54
C ALA A 846 35.30 4.96 1.69
N TRP A 847 34.97 4.53 2.92
CA TRP A 847 34.20 3.30 3.13
C TRP A 847 32.77 3.37 2.60
N LEU A 848 32.19 4.56 2.36
CA LEU A 848 30.88 4.71 1.71
C LEU A 848 30.85 4.05 0.32
N GLY A 849 31.97 4.03 -0.41
CA GLY A 849 32.08 3.34 -1.71
C GLY A 849 31.88 1.83 -1.65
N LYS A 850 32.00 1.21 -0.46
CA LYS A 850 31.75 -0.22 -0.25
C LYS A 850 30.25 -0.57 -0.24
N LEU A 851 29.37 0.40 -0.02
CA LEU A 851 27.93 0.20 0.12
C LEU A 851 27.28 0.00 -1.26
N THR A 852 27.62 -1.06 -1.98
CA THR A 852 27.27 -1.22 -3.41
C THR A 852 25.76 -1.28 -3.70
N ASN A 853 24.91 -1.43 -2.68
CA ASN A 853 23.45 -1.38 -2.78
C ASN A 853 22.89 0.05 -2.77
N LEU A 854 23.69 1.04 -2.37
CA LEU A 854 23.27 2.43 -2.15
C LEU A 854 22.76 3.08 -3.44
N ARG A 855 21.55 3.64 -3.36
CA ARG A 855 20.85 4.34 -4.45
C ARG A 855 20.68 5.83 -4.17
N PHE A 856 20.53 6.19 -2.90
CA PHE A 856 20.30 7.56 -2.45
C PHE A 856 21.33 7.91 -1.39
N LEU A 857 22.17 8.92 -1.66
CA LEU A 857 23.14 9.46 -0.71
C LEU A 857 22.98 10.98 -0.65
N ARG A 858 22.47 11.47 0.49
CA ARG A 858 22.21 12.89 0.73
C ARG A 858 22.89 13.33 2.03
N LEU A 859 23.85 14.24 1.87
CA LEU A 859 24.66 14.84 2.94
C LEU A 859 24.57 16.39 2.87
N THR A 860 23.60 16.94 2.14
CA THR A 860 23.43 18.38 1.92
C THR A 860 23.46 19.20 3.20
N SER A 861 23.92 20.45 3.16
CA SER A 861 23.73 21.42 4.26
C SER A 861 24.32 20.90 5.59
N ASN A 862 25.62 20.61 5.57
CA ASN A 862 26.41 20.08 6.69
C ASN A 862 27.79 20.78 6.72
N MET A 863 28.71 20.30 7.57
CA MET A 863 30.08 20.82 7.71
C MET A 863 31.15 19.81 7.24
N PHE A 864 30.83 18.94 6.28
CA PHE A 864 31.83 18.03 5.70
C PHE A 864 32.91 18.81 4.92
N ALA A 865 34.15 18.37 5.03
CA ALA A 865 35.34 19.01 4.45
C ALA A 865 36.28 17.97 3.82
N GLY A 866 37.47 18.39 3.41
CA GLY A 866 38.44 17.53 2.72
C GLY A 866 38.08 17.33 1.25
N ASN A 867 38.44 16.18 0.68
CA ASN A 867 38.17 15.84 -0.72
C ASN A 867 36.96 14.89 -0.83
N ILE A 868 36.29 14.89 -1.99
CA ILE A 868 35.31 13.85 -2.34
C ILE A 868 36.07 12.53 -2.62
N PRO A 869 35.76 11.39 -1.95
CA PRO A 869 36.47 10.12 -2.18
C PRO A 869 36.24 9.57 -3.59
N VAL A 870 37.30 9.05 -4.20
CA VAL A 870 37.24 8.42 -5.54
C VAL A 870 36.47 7.10 -5.51
N GLU A 871 36.41 6.46 -4.34
CA GLU A 871 35.71 5.22 -4.02
C GLU A 871 34.19 5.34 -4.18
N LEU A 872 33.61 6.54 -4.04
CA LEU A 872 32.18 6.74 -4.29
C LEU A 872 31.80 6.33 -5.73
N GLY A 873 32.69 6.48 -6.71
CA GLY A 873 32.51 6.01 -8.09
C GLY A 873 32.45 4.48 -8.25
N GLN A 874 32.47 3.70 -7.16
CA GLN A 874 32.16 2.26 -7.15
C GLN A 874 30.65 1.98 -7.03
N LEU A 875 29.85 2.98 -6.64
CA LEU A 875 28.41 2.87 -6.37
C LEU A 875 27.57 2.81 -7.65
N LYS A 876 27.67 1.71 -8.40
CA LYS A 876 27.00 1.54 -9.71
C LYS A 876 25.48 1.70 -9.68
N ASN A 877 24.85 1.46 -8.53
CA ASN A 877 23.41 1.59 -8.31
C ASN A 877 22.95 3.02 -7.95
N LEU A 878 23.87 3.96 -7.73
CA LEU A 878 23.54 5.30 -7.25
C LEU A 878 22.67 6.06 -8.26
N GLN A 879 21.56 6.61 -7.77
CA GLN A 879 20.57 7.37 -8.53
C GLN A 879 20.57 8.84 -8.13
N ILE A 880 20.72 9.13 -6.83
CA ILE A 880 20.81 10.49 -6.30
C ILE A 880 22.07 10.63 -5.45
N LEU A 881 22.85 11.66 -5.77
CA LEU A 881 23.99 12.13 -5.00
C LEU A 881 23.83 13.62 -4.70
N ASP A 882 23.62 13.97 -3.44
CA ASP A 882 23.56 15.35 -2.98
C ASP A 882 24.60 15.59 -1.88
N LEU A 883 25.65 16.33 -2.25
CA LEU A 883 26.71 16.79 -1.36
C LEU A 883 26.72 18.32 -1.25
N SER A 884 25.62 18.97 -1.60
CA SER A 884 25.51 20.44 -1.67
C SER A 884 25.70 21.13 -0.32
N TRP A 885 26.03 22.42 -0.32
CA TRP A 885 26.12 23.25 0.88
C TRP A 885 26.99 22.64 1.99
N ASN A 886 28.22 22.30 1.65
CA ASN A 886 29.24 21.77 2.55
C ASN A 886 30.56 22.54 2.34
N ASN A 887 31.61 22.15 3.05
CA ASN A 887 32.95 22.74 2.95
C ASN A 887 33.92 21.88 2.11
N LEU A 888 33.40 21.01 1.22
CA LEU A 888 34.19 20.08 0.42
C LEU A 888 35.10 20.81 -0.56
N SER A 889 36.23 20.20 -0.90
CA SER A 889 37.31 20.80 -1.67
C SER A 889 37.98 19.77 -2.60
N GLY A 890 39.10 20.14 -3.21
CA GLY A 890 39.79 19.28 -4.18
C GLY A 890 39.07 19.26 -5.53
N TYR A 891 38.97 18.07 -6.13
CA TYR A 891 38.49 17.86 -7.50
C TYR A 891 37.23 16.99 -7.50
N ILE A 892 36.34 17.17 -8.49
CA ILE A 892 35.26 16.21 -8.75
C ILE A 892 35.91 14.90 -9.28
N PRO A 893 35.65 13.72 -8.68
CA PRO A 893 36.29 12.49 -9.11
C PRO A 893 35.91 12.06 -10.53
N GLN A 894 36.91 11.75 -11.35
CA GLN A 894 36.72 11.17 -12.69
C GLN A 894 35.92 9.86 -12.66
N SER A 895 35.97 9.13 -11.54
CA SER A 895 35.23 7.87 -11.32
C SER A 895 33.70 8.06 -11.26
N PHE A 896 33.17 9.28 -11.18
CA PHE A 896 31.73 9.54 -11.16
C PHE A 896 31.04 9.16 -12.48
N GLY A 897 31.76 9.10 -13.62
CA GLY A 897 31.22 8.55 -14.88
C GLY A 897 30.82 7.06 -14.81
N ASN A 898 31.21 6.34 -13.76
CA ASN A 898 30.90 4.92 -13.58
C ASN A 898 29.49 4.66 -12.97
N PHE A 899 28.73 5.69 -12.60
CA PHE A 899 27.39 5.55 -12.00
C PHE A 899 26.40 4.94 -13.00
N SER A 900 26.35 3.60 -13.05
CA SER A 900 25.69 2.84 -14.11
C SER A 900 24.18 3.05 -14.16
N ALA A 901 23.53 3.36 -13.04
CA ALA A 901 22.12 3.73 -12.98
C ALA A 901 21.84 5.16 -13.52
N MET A 902 22.75 6.12 -13.31
CA MET A 902 22.72 7.45 -13.94
C MET A 902 23.11 7.41 -15.42
N ALA A 903 23.88 6.41 -15.86
CA ALA A 903 24.30 6.23 -17.26
C ALA A 903 23.30 5.42 -18.15
N SER A 904 22.28 4.79 -17.55
CA SER A 904 21.36 3.89 -18.27
C SER A 904 19.90 4.32 -18.13
N THR A 905 19.22 4.57 -19.25
CA THR A 905 17.76 4.76 -19.31
C THR A 905 16.98 3.45 -19.18
N LYS A 906 17.63 2.28 -19.31
CA LYS A 906 16.97 0.97 -19.17
C LYS A 906 16.67 0.70 -17.69
N LEU A 907 15.40 0.64 -17.35
CA LEU A 907 14.93 0.16 -16.05
C LEU A 907 15.39 -1.30 -15.87
N SER A 908 16.18 -1.60 -14.85
CA SER A 908 16.60 -2.98 -14.59
C SER A 908 15.45 -3.77 -13.93
N LYS A 909 15.47 -5.11 -14.09
CA LYS A 909 14.49 -6.00 -13.44
C LYS A 909 14.53 -5.92 -11.91
N TYR A 910 15.63 -5.41 -11.33
CA TYR A 910 15.82 -5.17 -9.90
C TYR A 910 15.57 -3.70 -9.48
N MET A 911 15.15 -2.81 -10.40
CA MET A 911 14.85 -1.41 -10.08
C MET A 911 13.38 -1.20 -9.71
N ALA A 912 12.44 -1.75 -10.50
CA ALA A 912 11.03 -1.86 -10.10
C ALA A 912 10.88 -2.66 -8.79
N ASN A 913 11.79 -3.61 -8.54
CA ASN A 913 11.77 -4.47 -7.36
C ASN A 913 12.22 -3.79 -6.05
N ILE A 914 12.36 -2.46 -6.00
CA ILE A 914 12.67 -1.69 -4.77
C ILE A 914 11.56 -0.69 -4.37
N ASP A 915 10.72 -0.28 -5.32
CA ASP A 915 9.31 0.04 -5.02
C ASP A 915 8.51 -1.23 -4.62
N LEU A 916 9.04 -2.43 -4.91
CA LEU A 916 8.88 -3.55 -3.99
C LEU A 916 9.68 -3.29 -2.71
N VAL A 917 10.93 -3.75 -2.50
CA VAL A 917 11.63 -3.81 -1.18
C VAL A 917 11.25 -2.75 -0.10
N TYR A 918 11.11 -1.46 -0.40
CA TYR A 918 10.63 -0.48 0.60
C TYR A 918 9.16 -0.69 1.03
N PHE A 919 8.27 -0.99 0.07
CA PHE A 919 6.91 -1.48 0.33
C PHE A 919 6.84 -3.00 0.60
N ASP A 920 7.83 -3.81 0.19
CA ASP A 920 7.80 -5.28 0.20
C ASP A 920 8.41 -5.88 1.49
N LEU A 921 9.28 -5.14 2.18
CA LEU A 921 9.60 -5.41 3.58
C LEU A 921 8.51 -4.91 4.55
N VAL A 922 7.61 -4.03 4.08
CA VAL A 922 6.34 -3.74 4.78
C VAL A 922 5.30 -4.82 4.43
N GLN A 923 5.16 -5.19 3.15
CA GLN A 923 4.19 -6.20 2.68
C GLN A 923 4.57 -7.63 3.04
N THR A 924 5.83 -7.97 3.35
CA THR A 924 6.13 -9.29 3.94
C THR A 924 5.67 -9.38 5.39
N ILE A 925 5.51 -8.26 6.11
CA ILE A 925 4.88 -8.22 7.43
C ILE A 925 3.35 -8.24 7.29
N ASP A 926 2.75 -7.37 6.46
CA ASP A 926 1.31 -7.42 6.12
C ASP A 926 0.86 -8.77 5.51
N GLY A 927 1.74 -9.42 4.74
CA GLY A 927 1.43 -10.61 3.97
C GLY A 927 1.65 -11.93 4.71
N SER A 928 2.62 -12.01 5.64
CA SER A 928 2.93 -13.26 6.36
C SER A 928 2.27 -13.37 7.73
N ILE A 929 1.92 -12.25 8.36
CA ILE A 929 1.27 -12.24 9.69
C ILE A 929 -0.23 -11.94 9.57
N LEU A 930 -0.66 -11.13 8.58
CA LEU A 930 -1.90 -10.35 8.70
C LEU A 930 -3.00 -10.64 7.67
N GLY A 931 -2.70 -10.75 6.38
CA GLY A 931 -3.75 -10.95 5.36
C GLY A 931 -4.65 -9.72 5.14
N TYR A 932 -4.14 -8.54 5.47
CA TYR A 932 -4.64 -7.22 5.06
C TYR A 932 -3.43 -6.30 4.92
N PRO A 933 -3.40 -5.40 3.92
CA PRO A 933 -2.39 -4.35 3.86
C PRO A 933 -2.77 -3.23 4.84
N LEU A 934 -1.88 -2.91 5.79
CA LEU A 934 -2.02 -1.66 6.55
C LEU A 934 -1.92 -0.47 5.60
N ASN A 935 -2.80 0.54 5.79
CA ASN A 935 -2.98 1.61 4.82
C ASN A 935 -1.64 2.34 4.54
N GLN A 936 -1.23 2.39 3.27
CA GLN A 936 0.13 2.67 2.80
C GLN A 936 0.60 4.14 2.92
N ASN A 937 0.29 4.80 4.03
CA ASN A 937 0.59 6.21 4.27
C ASN A 937 2.06 6.47 4.68
N TYR A 938 2.98 5.51 4.47
CA TYR A 938 4.40 5.82 4.28
C TYR A 938 4.67 6.68 3.03
N SER A 939 3.69 6.85 2.14
CA SER A 939 3.78 7.88 1.09
C SER A 939 3.52 9.31 1.59
N SER A 940 3.72 9.58 2.88
CA SER A 940 3.59 10.91 3.51
C SER A 940 4.92 11.68 3.53
N GLU A 941 6.03 10.98 3.74
CA GLU A 941 7.38 11.53 3.64
C GLU A 941 7.73 11.87 2.18
N ARG A 942 8.48 12.96 1.98
CA ARG A 942 8.73 13.56 0.66
C ARG A 942 10.19 13.95 0.54
N LEU A 943 10.87 13.45 -0.48
CA LEU A 943 12.25 13.83 -0.72
C LEU A 943 12.29 15.19 -1.42
N HIS A 944 12.84 16.18 -0.73
CA HIS A 944 13.08 17.53 -1.23
C HIS A 944 14.35 17.57 -2.09
N ILE A 945 14.19 17.66 -3.42
CA ILE A 945 15.28 17.72 -4.40
C ILE A 945 15.27 19.09 -5.05
N VAL A 946 16.39 19.82 -4.96
CA VAL A 946 16.57 21.09 -5.67
C VAL A 946 16.92 20.82 -7.13
N THR A 947 16.01 21.17 -8.04
CA THR A 947 16.15 21.00 -9.49
C THR A 947 15.38 22.09 -10.23
N LYS A 948 15.87 22.54 -11.39
CA LYS A 948 15.29 23.65 -12.18
C LYS A 948 15.15 24.98 -11.42
N GLY A 949 15.92 25.17 -10.34
CA GLY A 949 15.80 26.32 -9.44
C GLY A 949 14.65 26.25 -8.43
N LEU A 950 13.97 25.10 -8.33
CA LEU A 950 12.87 24.84 -7.40
C LEU A 950 13.23 23.72 -6.43
N ASP A 951 12.71 23.81 -5.21
CA ASP A 951 12.67 22.68 -4.27
C ASP A 951 11.45 21.80 -4.60
N LEU A 952 11.68 20.63 -5.19
CA LEU A 952 10.63 19.72 -5.64
C LEU A 952 10.49 18.52 -4.69
N GLN A 953 9.25 18.23 -4.30
CA GLN A 953 8.90 17.14 -3.39
C GLN A 953 8.57 15.86 -4.18
N PHE A 954 9.39 14.83 -4.04
CA PHE A 954 9.20 13.51 -4.67
C PHE A 954 8.72 12.47 -3.66
N SER A 955 7.83 11.57 -4.09
CA SER A 955 7.43 10.38 -3.31
C SER A 955 7.42 9.11 -4.19
N LYS A 956 6.25 8.62 -4.65
CA LYS A 956 6.06 7.34 -5.36
C LYS A 956 6.73 7.20 -6.76
N ASN A 957 7.56 8.17 -7.16
CA ASN A 957 8.32 8.15 -8.42
C ASN A 957 9.83 8.39 -8.21
N LEU A 958 10.31 8.40 -6.95
CA LEU A 958 11.69 8.75 -6.61
C LEU A 958 12.74 7.86 -7.30
N TYR A 959 12.43 6.59 -7.55
CA TYR A 959 13.29 5.65 -8.27
C TYR A 959 13.50 5.99 -9.76
N LEU A 960 12.71 6.90 -10.34
CA LEU A 960 12.90 7.42 -11.69
C LEU A 960 13.92 8.57 -11.71
N GLU A 961 14.01 9.35 -10.63
CA GLU A 961 14.79 10.58 -10.60
C GLU A 961 16.29 10.33 -10.46
N LYS A 962 17.07 11.11 -11.22
CA LYS A 962 18.52 10.95 -11.34
C LYS A 962 19.20 12.30 -11.24
N SER A 963 19.73 12.59 -10.06
CA SER A 963 20.20 13.94 -9.68
C SER A 963 21.60 13.90 -9.08
N MET A 964 22.44 14.84 -9.50
CA MET A 964 23.76 15.09 -8.92
C MET A 964 23.87 16.57 -8.55
N ASP A 965 23.86 16.86 -7.23
CA ASP A 965 24.08 18.20 -6.70
C ASP A 965 25.37 18.23 -5.86
N LEU A 966 26.32 19.05 -6.30
CA LEU A 966 27.61 19.31 -5.65
C LEU A 966 27.77 20.82 -5.35
N SER A 967 26.68 21.58 -5.39
CA SER A 967 26.70 23.05 -5.34
C SER A 967 27.07 23.61 -3.96
N GLY A 968 27.49 24.88 -3.90
CA GLY A 968 27.75 25.55 -2.63
C GLY A 968 28.89 24.92 -1.83
N ASN A 969 30.01 24.62 -2.50
CA ASN A 969 31.21 23.99 -1.95
C ASN A 969 32.48 24.74 -2.43
N ASN A 970 33.66 24.26 -2.04
CA ASN A 970 34.97 24.80 -2.46
C ASN A 970 35.62 23.96 -3.59
N LEU A 971 34.85 23.20 -4.36
CA LEU A 971 35.39 22.27 -5.39
C LEU A 971 36.09 23.04 -6.51
N CYS A 972 37.22 22.52 -6.97
CA CYS A 972 38.11 23.22 -7.90
C CYS A 972 38.68 22.29 -8.98
N GLY A 973 39.49 22.85 -9.88
CA GLY A 973 39.96 22.12 -11.06
C GLY A 973 38.92 22.13 -12.18
N VAL A 974 39.00 21.17 -13.10
CA VAL A 974 38.12 21.08 -14.28
C VAL A 974 36.91 20.18 -13.98
N ILE A 975 35.82 20.42 -14.71
CA ILE A 975 34.70 19.46 -14.79
C ILE A 975 35.20 18.23 -15.58
N PRO A 976 35.12 16.99 -15.05
CA PRO A 976 35.56 15.81 -15.79
C PRO A 976 34.68 15.52 -17.02
N GLU A 977 35.30 15.25 -18.18
CA GLU A 977 34.61 14.78 -19.40
C GLU A 977 33.75 13.53 -19.14
N GLN A 978 34.16 12.68 -18.18
CA GLN A 978 33.48 11.45 -17.80
C GLN A 978 32.11 11.68 -17.14
N LEU A 979 31.80 12.88 -16.65
CA LEU A 979 30.43 13.19 -16.22
C LEU A 979 29.44 13.11 -17.39
N ALA A 980 29.89 13.39 -18.62
CA ALA A 980 29.06 13.30 -19.82
C ALA A 980 28.73 11.86 -20.24
N ASP A 981 29.33 10.84 -19.61
CA ASP A 981 28.97 9.44 -19.83
C ASP A 981 27.66 9.05 -19.07
N LEU A 982 27.16 9.93 -18.18
CA LEU A 982 25.93 9.75 -17.39
C LEU A 982 24.65 10.12 -18.19
N SER A 983 24.44 9.50 -19.34
CA SER A 983 23.44 9.93 -20.34
C SER A 983 21.98 10.01 -19.86
N ALA A 984 21.65 9.32 -18.76
CA ALA A 984 20.31 9.29 -18.18
C ALA A 984 20.15 10.18 -16.92
N LEU A 985 21.10 11.06 -16.62
CA LEU A 985 21.00 12.04 -15.54
C LEU A 985 19.98 13.15 -15.90
N HIS A 986 19.09 13.51 -14.97
CA HIS A 986 18.07 14.56 -15.16
C HIS A 986 18.50 15.93 -14.63
N ASN A 987 19.21 15.97 -13.50
CA ASN A 987 19.66 17.20 -12.84
C ASN A 987 21.16 17.18 -12.54
N LEU A 988 21.86 18.23 -12.95
CA LEU A 988 23.28 18.45 -12.66
C LEU A 988 23.49 19.88 -12.15
N ASN A 989 23.75 20.01 -10.85
CA ASN A 989 24.03 21.29 -10.21
C ASN A 989 25.47 21.30 -9.65
N LEU A 990 26.33 22.09 -10.27
CA LEU A 990 27.72 22.33 -9.89
C LEU A 990 27.96 23.79 -9.48
N SER A 991 26.89 24.55 -9.24
CA SER A 991 26.95 25.99 -9.00
C SER A 991 27.67 26.37 -7.71
N ARG A 992 28.06 27.64 -7.56
CA ARG A 992 28.67 28.20 -6.33
C ARG A 992 29.89 27.40 -5.87
N ASN A 993 30.87 27.27 -6.76
CA ASN A 993 32.10 26.50 -6.55
C ASN A 993 33.33 27.27 -7.09
N HIS A 994 34.48 26.62 -7.23
CA HIS A 994 35.73 27.17 -7.75
C HIS A 994 36.23 26.43 -9.02
N LEU A 995 35.32 25.80 -9.76
CA LEU A 995 35.60 25.06 -10.99
C LEU A 995 36.10 26.02 -12.08
N LYS A 996 37.10 25.57 -12.85
CA LYS A 996 37.85 26.37 -13.82
C LYS A 996 38.14 25.60 -15.11
N GLY A 997 38.50 26.31 -16.17
CA GLY A 997 38.65 25.71 -17.50
C GLY A 997 37.32 25.64 -18.24
N ARG A 998 37.26 24.83 -19.31
CA ARG A 998 36.09 24.77 -20.19
C ARG A 998 34.97 23.90 -19.61
N ILE A 999 33.74 24.17 -20.07
CA ILE A 999 32.64 23.20 -19.99
C ILE A 999 33.02 22.02 -20.91
N PRO A 1000 32.79 20.74 -20.51
CA PRO A 1000 33.17 19.58 -21.30
C PRO A 1000 32.62 19.59 -22.73
N ASP A 1001 33.46 19.26 -23.71
CA ASP A 1001 33.06 19.25 -25.13
C ASP A 1001 32.00 18.17 -25.40
N LYS A 1002 31.95 17.11 -24.57
CA LYS A 1002 30.93 16.06 -24.62
C LYS A 1002 29.60 16.38 -23.90
N ILE A 1003 29.41 17.55 -23.28
CA ILE A 1003 28.26 17.78 -22.37
C ILE A 1003 26.88 17.42 -22.97
N GLY A 1004 26.72 17.55 -24.30
CA GLY A 1004 25.54 17.10 -25.06
C GLY A 1004 25.18 15.61 -25.01
N ASN A 1005 26.05 14.75 -24.46
CA ASN A 1005 25.77 13.32 -24.27
C ASN A 1005 24.76 13.05 -23.13
N LEU A 1006 24.48 14.05 -22.28
CA LEU A 1006 23.51 13.98 -21.18
C LEU A 1006 22.07 14.05 -21.70
N GLN A 1007 21.66 13.09 -22.52
CA GLN A 1007 20.43 13.14 -23.31
C GLN A 1007 19.13 13.27 -22.50
N SER A 1008 19.10 12.79 -21.24
CA SER A 1008 17.95 12.96 -20.34
C SER A 1008 18.01 14.20 -19.46
N LEU A 1009 18.98 15.10 -19.64
CA LEU A 1009 19.20 16.24 -18.73
C LEU A 1009 18.13 17.32 -18.91
N GLU A 1010 17.40 17.60 -17.83
CA GLU A 1010 16.36 18.62 -17.76
C GLU A 1010 16.84 19.90 -17.07
N SER A 1011 17.85 19.81 -16.21
CA SER A 1011 18.33 20.90 -15.36
C SER A 1011 19.86 20.94 -15.29
N LEU A 1012 20.47 22.08 -15.65
CA LEU A 1012 21.92 22.30 -15.62
C LEU A 1012 22.28 23.67 -15.01
N ASP A 1013 22.86 23.67 -13.81
CA ASP A 1013 23.39 24.89 -13.19
C ASP A 1013 24.92 24.79 -12.97
N LEU A 1014 25.65 25.66 -13.67
CA LEU A 1014 27.11 25.80 -13.59
C LEU A 1014 27.51 27.20 -13.05
N SER A 1015 26.56 27.97 -12.53
CA SER A 1015 26.74 29.38 -12.17
C SER A 1015 27.68 29.62 -10.98
N MET A 1016 28.15 30.86 -10.83
CA MET A 1016 29.04 31.27 -9.74
C MET A 1016 30.29 30.38 -9.62
N ASN A 1017 31.02 30.28 -10.73
CA ASN A 1017 32.23 29.48 -10.89
C ASN A 1017 33.32 30.30 -11.63
N LYS A 1018 34.42 29.66 -12.03
CA LYS A 1018 35.57 30.27 -12.72
C LYS A 1018 35.79 29.64 -14.11
N LEU A 1019 34.72 29.12 -14.72
CA LEU A 1019 34.75 28.47 -16.04
C LEU A 1019 35.08 29.49 -17.14
N ASN A 1020 35.75 29.06 -18.21
CA ASN A 1020 36.24 29.91 -19.28
C ASN A 1020 36.17 29.26 -20.67
N GLY A 1021 36.45 30.04 -21.71
CA GLY A 1021 36.32 29.60 -23.09
C GLY A 1021 34.86 29.64 -23.58
N THR A 1022 34.61 28.99 -24.71
CA THR A 1022 33.31 28.96 -25.38
C THR A 1022 32.32 28.02 -24.72
N ILE A 1023 31.03 28.34 -24.81
CA ILE A 1023 29.96 27.36 -24.59
C ILE A 1023 30.07 26.29 -25.70
N PRO A 1024 30.18 24.99 -25.38
CA PRO A 1024 30.43 23.95 -26.38
C PRO A 1024 29.21 23.69 -27.25
N GLN A 1025 29.42 23.45 -28.55
CA GLN A 1025 28.34 23.24 -29.52
C GLN A 1025 27.47 22.02 -29.20
N SER A 1026 27.99 21.03 -28.47
CA SER A 1026 27.21 19.86 -28.04
C SER A 1026 26.07 20.19 -27.09
N ILE A 1027 26.08 21.35 -26.41
CA ILE A 1027 24.96 21.75 -25.52
C ILE A 1027 23.62 21.86 -26.25
N THR A 1028 23.62 22.09 -27.58
CA THR A 1028 22.40 22.15 -28.38
C THR A 1028 21.78 20.77 -28.67
N ALA A 1029 22.44 19.67 -28.27
CA ALA A 1029 21.89 18.31 -28.35
C ALA A 1029 21.05 17.92 -27.10
N LEU A 1030 21.02 18.76 -26.06
CA LEU A 1030 20.27 18.53 -24.83
C LEU A 1030 18.77 18.86 -25.04
N THR A 1031 18.06 18.00 -25.76
CA THR A 1031 16.65 18.22 -26.13
C THR A 1031 15.67 18.26 -24.95
N SER A 1032 16.02 17.66 -23.82
CA SER A 1032 15.19 17.65 -22.61
C SER A 1032 15.40 18.88 -21.70
N LEU A 1033 16.39 19.73 -22.01
CA LEU A 1033 16.84 20.79 -21.12
C LEU A 1033 15.76 21.88 -20.95
N SER A 1034 15.22 22.01 -19.75
CA SER A 1034 14.17 22.97 -19.39
C SER A 1034 14.65 24.05 -18.41
N SER A 1035 15.82 23.88 -17.79
CA SER A 1035 16.47 24.90 -16.97
C SER A 1035 17.99 24.90 -17.21
N LEU A 1036 18.55 26.10 -17.41
CA LEU A 1036 19.97 26.33 -17.64
C LEU A 1036 20.41 27.58 -16.88
N ASN A 1037 21.55 27.53 -16.21
CA ASN A 1037 22.17 28.70 -15.57
C ASN A 1037 23.69 28.64 -15.71
N LEU A 1038 24.27 29.63 -16.40
CA LEU A 1038 25.71 29.76 -16.67
C LEU A 1038 26.28 31.07 -16.07
N SER A 1039 25.50 31.77 -15.26
CA SER A 1039 25.81 33.13 -14.79
C SER A 1039 27.03 33.19 -13.88
N TYR A 1040 27.68 34.35 -13.78
CA TYR A 1040 28.86 34.59 -12.96
C TYR A 1040 29.98 33.56 -13.21
N ASN A 1041 30.41 33.49 -14.47
CA ASN A 1041 31.58 32.76 -14.95
C ASN A 1041 32.44 33.68 -15.85
N ASN A 1042 33.50 33.15 -16.45
CA ASN A 1042 34.37 33.86 -17.39
C ASN A 1042 34.25 33.29 -18.83
N LEU A 1043 33.02 32.92 -19.25
CA LEU A 1043 32.74 32.38 -20.58
C LEU A 1043 32.86 33.47 -21.66
N SER A 1044 33.19 33.04 -22.88
CA SER A 1044 33.58 33.90 -23.99
C SER A 1044 33.00 33.46 -25.34
N GLY A 1045 32.79 34.42 -26.25
CA GLY A 1045 32.35 34.15 -27.62
C GLY A 1045 30.84 34.25 -27.79
N ARG A 1046 30.34 33.74 -28.92
CA ARG A 1046 28.92 33.86 -29.29
C ARG A 1046 28.06 32.83 -28.57
N ILE A 1047 26.95 33.27 -27.97
CA ILE A 1047 25.90 32.38 -27.47
C ILE A 1047 25.27 31.63 -28.65
N LEU A 1048 25.20 30.30 -28.55
CA LEU A 1048 24.78 29.42 -29.62
C LEU A 1048 23.26 29.24 -29.65
N SER A 1049 22.68 29.25 -30.85
CA SER A 1049 21.25 29.07 -31.08
C SER A 1049 20.96 27.66 -31.62
N GLY A 1050 20.56 26.76 -30.73
CA GLY A 1050 19.91 25.48 -31.07
C GLY A 1050 18.47 25.48 -30.58
N ASP A 1051 17.62 24.58 -31.09
CA ASP A 1051 16.15 24.67 -30.94
C ASP A 1051 15.70 24.75 -29.47
N GLN A 1052 16.21 23.87 -28.60
CA GLN A 1052 15.88 23.91 -27.17
C GLN A 1052 16.53 25.09 -26.43
N ILE A 1053 17.69 25.58 -26.88
CA ILE A 1053 18.35 26.76 -26.28
C ILE A 1053 17.62 28.06 -26.65
N GLN A 1054 16.86 28.08 -27.76
CA GLN A 1054 16.08 29.24 -28.21
C GLN A 1054 14.80 29.47 -27.38
N THR A 1055 14.31 28.48 -26.61
CA THR A 1055 13.19 28.68 -25.68
C THR A 1055 13.64 29.41 -24.40
N LEU A 1056 14.89 29.16 -23.98
CA LEU A 1056 15.58 29.71 -22.80
C LEU A 1056 16.07 31.15 -23.02
N VAL A 1057 15.11 32.05 -23.29
CA VAL A 1057 15.36 33.45 -23.69
C VAL A 1057 15.77 34.41 -22.57
N ASP A 1058 15.91 33.95 -21.33
CA ASP A 1058 16.24 34.81 -20.19
C ASP A 1058 17.73 35.25 -20.23
N PRO A 1059 18.05 36.56 -20.32
CA PRO A 1059 19.42 37.03 -20.35
C PRO A 1059 20.16 36.84 -19.01
N THR A 1060 19.47 36.64 -17.89
CA THR A 1060 20.09 36.42 -16.57
C THR A 1060 20.88 35.12 -16.51
N ILE A 1061 20.50 34.10 -17.29
CA ILE A 1061 21.21 32.82 -17.50
C ILE A 1061 22.69 33.04 -17.83
N TYR A 1062 23.01 34.14 -18.53
CA TYR A 1062 24.35 34.47 -19.02
C TYR A 1062 25.01 35.64 -18.28
N ALA A 1063 24.32 36.24 -17.30
CA ALA A 1063 24.78 37.43 -16.58
C ALA A 1063 26.15 37.23 -15.94
N GLY A 1064 26.91 38.33 -15.76
CA GLY A 1064 28.24 38.27 -15.14
C GLY A 1064 29.36 37.64 -15.99
N ASN A 1065 29.08 37.14 -17.21
CA ASN A 1065 30.10 36.67 -18.14
C ASN A 1065 30.58 37.82 -19.07
N PRO A 1066 31.76 38.43 -18.85
CA PRO A 1066 32.13 39.66 -19.55
C PRO A 1066 32.47 39.45 -21.04
N TYR A 1067 32.78 38.24 -21.48
CA TYR A 1067 33.25 37.96 -22.84
C TYR A 1067 32.21 37.27 -23.76
N LEU A 1068 30.99 36.99 -23.27
CA LEU A 1068 29.89 36.51 -24.11
C LEU A 1068 29.31 37.62 -25.00
N CYS A 1069 28.69 37.23 -26.11
CA CYS A 1069 27.97 38.11 -27.04
C CYS A 1069 26.86 37.37 -27.80
N GLY A 1070 25.93 38.11 -28.39
CA GLY A 1070 24.79 37.60 -29.16
C GLY A 1070 23.54 37.31 -28.31
N PRO A 1071 22.36 37.12 -28.94
CA PRO A 1071 21.11 36.86 -28.23
C PRO A 1071 21.21 35.64 -27.29
N PRO A 1072 20.54 35.65 -26.12
CA PRO A 1072 19.56 36.65 -25.67
C PRO A 1072 20.15 37.95 -25.08
N ILE A 1073 21.48 38.06 -24.90
CA ILE A 1073 22.08 39.31 -24.37
C ILE A 1073 22.27 40.37 -25.46
N SER A 1074 22.15 41.64 -25.09
CA SER A 1074 22.19 42.81 -26.01
C SER A 1074 23.58 43.17 -26.56
N LYS A 1075 24.61 42.37 -26.28
CA LYS A 1075 26.00 42.64 -26.63
C LYS A 1075 26.35 42.07 -28.02
N ASN A 1076 26.60 42.94 -29.00
CA ASN A 1076 26.93 42.53 -30.37
C ASN A 1076 28.31 41.84 -30.48
N CYS A 1077 28.38 40.75 -31.26
CA CYS A 1077 29.63 40.03 -31.59
C CYS A 1077 30.44 40.72 -32.71
N SER A 1078 30.70 42.03 -32.57
CA SER A 1078 31.29 42.85 -33.64
C SER A 1078 32.79 43.11 -33.45
N GLY A 1079 33.61 42.07 -33.60
CA GLY A 1079 35.07 42.17 -33.57
C GLY A 1079 35.75 40.81 -33.68
N ASN A 1080 37.01 40.79 -34.14
CA ASN A 1080 37.83 39.58 -34.17
C ASN A 1080 38.05 39.02 -32.75
N GLU A 1081 38.22 37.70 -32.65
CA GLU A 1081 38.41 37.02 -31.36
C GLU A 1081 39.60 37.62 -30.57
N PRO A 1082 39.41 38.02 -29.30
CA PRO A 1082 40.51 38.49 -28.47
C PRO A 1082 41.42 37.32 -28.10
N THR A 1083 42.60 37.29 -28.71
CA THR A 1083 43.60 36.24 -28.48
C THR A 1083 44.07 36.26 -27.01
N TYR A 1084 44.08 35.08 -26.39
CA TYR A 1084 44.53 34.93 -25.01
C TYR A 1084 46.05 35.09 -24.92
N THR A 1085 46.52 36.22 -24.38
CA THR A 1085 47.89 36.42 -23.91
C THR A 1085 47.89 36.52 -22.39
N PRO A 1086 48.52 35.58 -21.65
CA PRO A 1086 48.73 35.72 -20.22
C PRO A 1086 49.91 36.67 -19.98
N ASP A 1087 49.63 37.91 -19.59
CA ASP A 1087 50.66 38.91 -19.28
C ASP A 1087 50.35 39.67 -17.98
N GLU A 1088 51.36 40.26 -17.37
CA GLU A 1088 51.40 40.52 -15.93
C GLU A 1088 50.70 41.81 -15.46
N ARG A 1089 50.16 41.71 -14.24
CA ARG A 1089 50.04 42.79 -13.23
C ARG A 1089 49.73 44.20 -13.78
N LYS A 1090 48.43 44.46 -14.00
CA LYS A 1090 47.88 45.81 -13.78
C LYS A 1090 46.88 45.78 -12.64
N GLN A 1091 47.26 46.37 -11.50
CA GLN A 1091 46.31 46.76 -10.47
C GLN A 1091 45.41 47.86 -11.02
N HIS A 1092 44.21 47.50 -11.46
CA HIS A 1092 43.09 48.44 -11.47
C HIS A 1092 42.26 48.20 -10.21
N ASN A 1093 41.97 49.28 -9.49
CA ASN A 1093 41.24 49.24 -8.23
C ASN A 1093 39.74 48.97 -8.47
N GLY A 1094 39.38 47.73 -8.76
CA GLY A 1094 37.99 47.25 -8.91
C GLY A 1094 37.27 47.04 -7.58
N GLY A 1095 37.54 47.88 -6.57
CA GLY A 1095 37.04 47.72 -5.21
C GLY A 1095 36.36 48.99 -4.69
N LEU A 1096 35.14 49.27 -5.15
CA LEU A 1096 34.24 50.22 -4.47
C LEU A 1096 32.74 49.93 -4.69
N GLU A 1097 32.31 49.56 -5.90
CA GLU A 1097 30.88 49.56 -6.28
C GLU A 1097 29.98 48.60 -5.48
N ASN A 1098 30.47 47.42 -5.06
CA ASN A 1098 29.65 46.49 -4.25
C ASN A 1098 29.45 46.94 -2.80
N ILE A 1099 30.39 47.71 -2.23
CA ILE A 1099 30.26 48.20 -0.84
C ILE A 1099 29.12 49.24 -0.78
N GLU A 1100 28.98 50.07 -1.80
CA GLU A 1100 27.93 51.09 -1.86
C GLU A 1100 26.52 50.48 -1.89
N ILE A 1101 26.32 49.36 -2.60
CA ILE A 1101 25.01 48.68 -2.65
C ILE A 1101 24.67 48.01 -1.30
N TYR A 1102 25.61 47.30 -0.68
CA TYR A 1102 25.36 46.69 0.63
C TYR A 1102 25.22 47.72 1.76
N LEU A 1103 25.95 48.85 1.70
CA LEU A 1103 25.73 49.98 2.59
C LEU A 1103 24.38 50.66 2.32
N ALA A 1104 23.96 50.83 1.06
CA ALA A 1104 22.66 51.41 0.73
C ALA A 1104 21.50 50.52 1.19
N MET A 1105 21.62 49.19 1.08
CA MET A 1105 20.65 48.25 1.65
C MET A 1105 20.63 48.28 3.18
N GLY A 1106 21.80 48.26 3.83
CA GLY A 1106 21.91 48.34 5.29
C GLY A 1106 21.37 49.66 5.85
N LEU A 1107 21.76 50.80 5.27
CA LEU A 1107 21.25 52.12 5.61
C LEU A 1107 19.76 52.25 5.28
N GLY A 1108 19.30 51.71 4.15
CA GLY A 1108 17.88 51.69 3.79
C GLY A 1108 17.02 50.90 4.77
N PHE A 1109 17.49 49.74 5.22
CA PHE A 1109 16.83 48.95 6.27
C PHE A 1109 16.83 49.69 7.62
N ILE A 1110 17.97 50.26 8.03
CA ILE A 1110 18.10 51.06 9.26
C ILE A 1110 17.16 52.28 9.21
N VAL A 1111 17.15 53.05 8.13
CA VAL A 1111 16.28 54.23 7.96
C VAL A 1111 14.80 53.84 7.87
N GLY A 1112 14.45 52.74 7.21
CA GLY A 1112 13.08 52.21 7.17
C GLY A 1112 12.59 51.80 8.56
N LEU A 1113 13.41 51.05 9.30
CA LEU A 1113 13.10 50.58 10.65
C LEU A 1113 13.02 51.74 11.65
N TRP A 1114 13.95 52.70 11.60
CA TRP A 1114 13.87 53.94 12.38
C TRP A 1114 12.72 54.86 11.95
N GLY A 1115 12.30 54.83 10.69
CA GLY A 1115 11.11 55.53 10.20
C GLY A 1115 9.85 55.00 10.88
N VAL A 1116 9.65 53.68 10.88
CA VAL A 1116 8.51 53.03 11.57
C VAL A 1116 8.60 53.25 13.09
N TYR A 1117 9.75 53.00 13.70
CA TYR A 1117 9.94 53.13 15.14
C TYR A 1117 9.78 54.59 15.62
N GLY A 1118 10.31 55.55 14.87
CA GLY A 1118 10.16 56.99 15.12
C GLY A 1118 8.72 57.47 15.01
N VAL A 1119 7.96 57.01 14.00
CA VAL A 1119 6.53 57.32 13.90
C VAL A 1119 5.77 56.78 15.12
N LEU A 1120 6.08 55.57 15.58
CA LEU A 1120 5.48 54.99 16.80
C LEU A 1120 5.93 55.69 18.09
N LEU A 1121 7.11 56.31 18.15
CA LEU A 1121 7.53 57.14 19.28
C LEU A 1121 6.73 58.45 19.36
N PHE A 1122 6.61 59.18 18.24
CA PHE A 1122 6.06 60.55 18.24
C PHE A 1122 4.55 60.64 17.97
N LYS A 1123 3.92 59.70 17.28
CA LYS A 1123 2.45 59.67 17.05
C LYS A 1123 1.78 58.72 18.02
N SER A 1124 1.42 59.21 19.21
CA SER A 1124 0.69 58.46 20.24
C SER A 1124 -0.55 57.74 19.72
N ALA A 1125 -1.35 58.37 18.85
CA ALA A 1125 -2.51 57.73 18.23
C ALA A 1125 -2.14 56.50 17.37
N TRP A 1126 -1.04 56.56 16.60
CA TRP A 1126 -0.58 55.45 15.77
C TRP A 1126 0.05 54.35 16.62
N ARG A 1127 0.83 54.71 17.65
CA ARG A 1127 1.33 53.75 18.65
C ARG A 1127 0.19 52.99 19.31
N ASN A 1128 -0.80 53.72 19.82
CA ASN A 1128 -1.91 53.12 20.54
C ASN A 1128 -2.75 52.23 19.61
N THR A 1129 -2.99 52.63 18.35
CA THR A 1129 -3.65 51.75 17.37
C THR A 1129 -2.81 50.53 16.99
N TYR A 1130 -1.49 50.66 16.82
CA TYR A 1130 -0.60 49.54 16.50
C TYR A 1130 -0.57 48.51 17.64
N PHE A 1131 -0.30 48.93 18.87
CA PHE A 1131 -0.33 48.03 20.02
C PHE A 1131 -1.73 47.52 20.32
N TYR A 1132 -2.80 48.32 20.15
CA TYR A 1132 -4.18 47.81 20.24
C TYR A 1132 -4.49 46.74 19.19
N ILE A 1133 -3.92 46.79 17.99
CA ILE A 1133 -4.06 45.72 16.99
C ILE A 1133 -3.27 44.48 17.41
N ILE A 1134 -2.03 44.63 17.90
CA ILE A 1134 -1.22 43.51 18.43
C ILE A 1134 -1.92 42.87 19.62
N ASP A 1135 -2.37 43.65 20.61
CA ASP A 1135 -3.14 43.20 21.78
C ASP A 1135 -4.44 42.53 21.34
N LYS A 1136 -5.16 43.07 20.35
CA LYS A 1136 -6.39 42.47 19.83
C LYS A 1136 -6.14 41.18 19.04
N MET A 1137 -4.97 41.00 18.45
CA MET A 1137 -4.53 39.72 17.87
C MET A 1137 -4.13 38.73 18.99
N TYR A 1138 -3.40 39.19 20.00
CA TYR A 1138 -3.00 38.40 21.18
C TYR A 1138 -4.21 37.90 21.99
N TYR A 1139 -5.17 38.78 22.30
CA TYR A 1139 -6.44 38.40 22.91
C TYR A 1139 -7.32 37.53 21.99
N LYS A 1140 -7.20 37.65 20.65
CA LYS A 1140 -7.82 36.66 19.74
C LYS A 1140 -7.12 35.30 19.75
N PHE A 1141 -5.85 35.22 20.17
CA PHE A 1141 -5.07 34.00 20.24
C PHE A 1141 -5.14 33.30 21.61
N PHE A 1142 -5.41 34.06 22.68
CA PHE A 1142 -5.41 33.56 24.07
C PHE A 1142 -6.72 33.76 24.84
N ALA A 1143 -7.73 34.44 24.28
CA ALA A 1143 -9.02 34.69 24.93
C ALA A 1143 -10.22 34.48 23.99
N GLY A 1144 -10.19 33.39 23.21
CA GLY A 1144 -11.35 32.75 22.62
C GLY A 1144 -11.33 31.26 22.98
N ASN A 1145 -12.45 30.75 23.48
CA ASN A 1145 -12.64 29.32 23.81
C ASN A 1145 -12.72 28.47 22.53
#